data_AF-A0A8H8ISS8-F1
#
_entry.id   AF-A0A8H8ISS8-F1
#
_cell.length_a   1.000
_cell.length_b   1.000
_cell.length_c   1.000
_cell.angle_alpha   90.00
_cell.angle_beta   90.00
_cell.angle_gamma   90.00
#
_symmetry.space_group_name_H-M   'P 1'
#
loop_
_entity.id
_entity.type
_entity.pdbx_description
1 polymer ?
#
loop_
_entity_poly.entity_id
_entity_poly.type
_entity_poly.pdbx_seq_one_letter_code
_entity_poly.pdbx_strand_id
1 'polypeptide(L)'
;MSVETLPPFPAYELKQAVLLERFNTISTKVAQKLASIIQVPTLEAQPLTGFLSSYLGDSARQRLAQISAGNTQNEDLSSSERAIRKYTLYLVRLLASQQQTLPTALLVDLAVSYSDTKPAVLHEIFKSVLSIPAQASEFESTVIAAFKAALLPKHPDVIELREVAHAFLSLVRCGAEVIGLFASDQTFIRALAECYQALLPKLANSLGGIHLQGERSAYETIWAETKADLLDSYNEIIRSLVGSPQSADRAFEVIFQVFEVPNNASAKSVAFFESSLNDDLNRVAGLTNLFKETVAGDDPRLELMNAQLAPIPSSIDPGVFALLPEPVSQVSVPPPRIDKGKGKEIPTPAPASDPALDALVAQVLDILPDKEPLSVRAALQLPRFNRSAEALISALLEGEQLPLPQQAAPAVPPKAHMLPERRNVFDEEEMDYSRLRIGKKRAENADTILRDKAFIAAQKADILRRAAEVSDPDEEWKSDEEKRPTAIAFFDEDDEYGGDGAMVNDGEGSSESGSDTEEGVGPETALELAWLEDPKVFERDATTRRSAARTGLKTQTGWSDEQIEGWKSMLDRDPHRQAKIREKHEFKGNQPSLAPTPQWDAPRGGRGRGGRRGRGRGSGRGGRGGGEGSSTGGDSTRDRAHKDKNKAQQGNHGRKQGHDKKMARGGFPG
;
A
#
# COMPACT_ATOMS: atom_id res chain seq x y z
N MET A 1 13.00 -23.87 -38.25
CA MET A 1 12.54 -22.54 -38.71
C MET A 1 13.47 -21.54 -38.06
N SER A 2 14.24 -20.78 -38.84
CA SER A 2 15.17 -19.78 -38.30
C SER A 2 14.38 -18.70 -37.55
N VAL A 3 14.67 -18.49 -36.27
CA VAL A 3 14.09 -17.38 -35.49
C VAL A 3 14.47 -16.08 -36.22
N GLU A 4 13.48 -15.37 -36.76
CA GLU A 4 13.71 -14.05 -37.34
C GLU A 4 14.29 -13.15 -36.25
N THR A 5 15.44 -12.53 -36.53
CA THR A 5 16.06 -11.57 -35.62
C THR A 5 15.12 -10.39 -35.37
N LEU A 6 14.91 -10.05 -34.10
CA LEU A 6 14.19 -8.83 -33.75
C LEU A 6 15.17 -7.65 -33.83
N PRO A 7 14.77 -6.51 -34.44
CA PRO A 7 15.60 -5.32 -34.43
C PRO A 7 15.74 -4.77 -33.00
N PRO A 8 16.80 -3.99 -32.72
CA PRO A 8 16.91 -3.28 -31.44
C PRO A 8 15.71 -2.36 -31.25
N PHE A 9 15.22 -2.28 -30.01
CA PHE A 9 14.00 -1.56 -29.66
C PHE A 9 14.18 -0.82 -28.33
N PRO A 10 14.88 0.33 -28.32
CA PRO A 10 14.96 1.19 -27.14
C PRO A 10 13.64 1.98 -27.05
N ALA A 11 12.70 1.43 -26.28
CA ALA A 11 11.32 1.89 -26.25
C ALA A 11 11.17 3.36 -25.84
N TYR A 12 11.91 3.82 -24.83
CA TYR A 12 11.88 5.17 -24.30
C TYR A 12 12.53 6.17 -25.24
N GLU A 13 13.73 5.87 -25.74
CA GLU A 13 14.39 6.70 -26.75
C GLU A 13 13.52 6.85 -28.01
N LEU A 14 12.89 5.76 -28.47
CA LEU A 14 11.98 5.79 -29.62
C LEU A 14 10.70 6.58 -29.33
N LYS A 15 10.15 6.49 -28.12
CA LYS A 15 8.97 7.25 -27.70
C LYS A 15 9.23 8.75 -27.66
N GLN A 16 10.46 9.16 -27.33
CA GLN A 16 10.88 10.56 -27.36
C GLN A 16 11.20 11.05 -28.78
N ALA A 17 11.77 10.20 -29.63
CA ALA A 17 12.22 10.58 -30.97
C ALA A 17 11.11 10.59 -32.04
N VAL A 18 10.02 9.84 -31.84
CA VAL A 18 9.01 9.58 -32.87
C VAL A 18 7.61 10.01 -32.40
N LEU A 19 6.76 10.45 -33.34
CA LEU A 19 5.35 10.74 -33.09
C LEU A 19 4.63 9.55 -32.41
N LEU A 20 3.80 9.84 -31.42
CA LEU A 20 3.10 8.84 -30.58
C LEU A 20 2.32 7.79 -31.41
N GLU A 21 1.65 8.20 -32.50
CA GLU A 21 0.91 7.28 -33.38
C GLU A 21 1.83 6.26 -34.07
N ARG A 22 2.98 6.72 -34.55
CA ARG A 22 3.99 5.85 -35.17
C ARG A 22 4.60 4.92 -34.13
N PHE A 23 4.90 5.43 -32.94
CA PHE A 23 5.38 4.63 -31.81
C PHE A 23 4.38 3.53 -31.41
N ASN A 24 3.09 3.85 -31.31
CA ASN A 24 2.04 2.87 -31.01
C ASN A 24 1.94 1.79 -32.09
N THR A 25 2.10 2.17 -33.37
CA THR A 25 2.12 1.24 -34.50
C THR A 25 3.32 0.30 -34.42
N ILE A 26 4.50 0.84 -34.13
CA ILE A 26 5.74 0.05 -33.96
C ILE A 26 5.58 -0.90 -32.77
N SER A 27 5.16 -0.41 -31.61
CA SER A 27 4.96 -1.20 -30.39
C SER A 27 3.97 -2.35 -30.61
N THR A 28 2.88 -2.11 -31.35
CA THR A 28 1.92 -3.17 -31.67
C THR A 28 2.52 -4.25 -32.57
N LYS A 29 3.32 -3.87 -33.57
CA LYS A 29 4.04 -4.83 -34.43
C LYS A 29 5.07 -5.64 -33.64
N VAL A 30 5.83 -4.99 -32.75
CA VAL A 30 6.80 -5.66 -31.88
C VAL A 30 6.10 -6.64 -30.94
N ALA A 31 5.00 -6.24 -30.31
CA ALA A 31 4.20 -7.12 -29.44
C ALA A 31 3.67 -8.36 -30.20
N GLN A 32 3.20 -8.18 -31.43
CA GLN A 32 2.74 -9.29 -32.29
C GLN A 32 3.89 -10.25 -32.65
N LYS A 33 5.05 -9.72 -33.03
CA LYS A 33 6.22 -10.55 -33.32
C LYS A 33 6.70 -11.31 -32.08
N LEU A 34 6.79 -10.66 -30.92
CA LEU A 34 7.13 -11.32 -29.66
C LEU A 34 6.16 -12.45 -29.32
N ALA A 35 4.85 -12.22 -29.49
CA ALA A 35 3.84 -13.27 -29.30
C ALA A 35 4.06 -14.48 -30.22
N SER A 36 4.46 -14.27 -31.48
CA SER A 36 4.80 -15.38 -32.39
C SER A 36 6.10 -16.11 -32.02
N ILE A 37 7.11 -15.40 -31.53
CA ILE A 37 8.39 -16.01 -31.12
C ILE A 37 8.19 -16.89 -29.89
N ILE A 38 7.38 -16.43 -28.93
CA ILE A 38 7.07 -17.16 -27.70
C ILE A 38 6.38 -18.51 -27.95
N GLN A 39 5.71 -18.68 -29.09
CA GLN A 39 5.08 -19.95 -29.46
C GLN A 39 6.09 -21.02 -29.93
N VAL A 40 7.35 -20.64 -30.18
CA VAL A 40 8.39 -21.58 -30.61
C VAL A 40 8.95 -22.32 -29.39
N PRO A 41 8.96 -23.67 -29.37
CA PRO A 41 9.32 -24.45 -28.18
C PRO A 41 10.82 -24.40 -27.83
N THR A 42 11.69 -24.23 -28.82
CA THR A 42 13.14 -24.12 -28.65
C THR A 42 13.61 -22.79 -29.22
N LEU A 43 14.15 -21.93 -28.37
CA LEU A 43 14.62 -20.60 -28.77
C LEU A 43 16.13 -20.55 -28.69
N GLU A 44 16.76 -19.70 -29.48
CA GLU A 44 18.19 -19.43 -29.40
C GLU A 44 18.39 -18.00 -28.90
N ALA A 45 19.30 -17.79 -27.95
CA ALA A 45 19.56 -16.50 -27.34
C ALA A 45 20.23 -15.54 -28.33
N GLN A 46 21.16 -16.04 -29.16
CA GLN A 46 21.95 -15.27 -30.13
C GLN A 46 21.12 -14.28 -30.98
N PRO A 47 20.03 -14.67 -31.67
CA PRO A 47 19.23 -13.75 -32.47
C PRO A 47 18.36 -12.77 -31.65
N LEU A 48 18.17 -13.03 -30.36
CA LEU A 48 17.29 -12.26 -29.47
C LEU A 48 18.06 -11.31 -28.55
N THR A 49 19.35 -11.56 -28.30
CA THR A 49 20.18 -10.76 -27.39
C THR A 49 20.19 -9.29 -27.77
N GLY A 50 20.26 -8.95 -29.07
CA GLY A 50 20.27 -7.56 -29.54
C GLY A 50 18.98 -6.80 -29.24
N PHE A 51 17.82 -7.45 -29.34
CA PHE A 51 16.55 -6.86 -28.92
C PHE A 51 16.48 -6.74 -27.40
N LEU A 52 16.81 -7.82 -26.68
CA LEU A 52 16.72 -7.86 -25.22
C LEU A 52 17.65 -6.82 -24.57
N SER A 53 18.90 -6.72 -25.00
CA SER A 53 19.86 -5.74 -24.46
C SER A 53 19.43 -4.32 -24.75
N SER A 54 18.91 -4.05 -25.96
CA SER A 54 18.41 -2.72 -26.32
C SER A 54 17.18 -2.32 -25.53
N TYR A 55 16.22 -3.23 -25.34
CA TYR A 55 14.97 -2.92 -24.64
C TYR A 55 15.17 -2.86 -23.12
N LEU A 56 15.86 -3.83 -22.53
CA LEU A 56 16.11 -3.88 -21.09
C LEU A 56 17.09 -2.79 -20.66
N GLY A 57 18.16 -2.54 -21.43
CA GLY A 57 19.11 -1.48 -21.12
C GLY A 57 18.45 -0.09 -21.17
N ASP A 58 17.59 0.16 -22.15
CA ASP A 58 16.84 1.42 -22.22
C ASP A 58 15.82 1.54 -21.06
N SER A 59 15.14 0.45 -20.73
CA SER A 59 14.21 0.41 -19.58
C SER A 59 14.92 0.64 -18.24
N ALA A 60 16.10 0.04 -18.05
CA ALA A 60 16.91 0.20 -16.85
C ALA A 60 17.44 1.63 -16.72
N ARG A 61 17.97 2.22 -17.79
CA ARG A 61 18.43 3.62 -17.82
C ARG A 61 17.30 4.59 -17.49
N GLN A 62 16.13 4.41 -18.09
CA GLN A 62 14.98 5.25 -17.79
C GLN A 62 14.56 5.13 -16.32
N ARG A 63 14.57 3.92 -15.76
CA ARG A 63 14.23 3.69 -14.35
C ARG A 63 15.23 4.35 -13.40
N LEU A 64 16.54 4.23 -13.67
CA LEU A 64 17.57 4.89 -12.87
C LEU A 64 17.44 6.42 -12.96
N ALA A 65 17.20 6.97 -14.15
CA ALA A 65 16.99 8.40 -14.35
C ALA A 65 15.74 8.94 -13.62
N GLN A 66 14.67 8.15 -13.54
CA GLN A 66 13.46 8.52 -12.77
C GLN A 66 13.75 8.59 -11.27
N ILE A 67 14.55 7.64 -10.76
CA ILE A 67 14.93 7.58 -9.35
C ILE A 67 15.86 8.73 -8.99
N SER A 68 16.87 9.02 -9.82
CA SER A 68 17.76 10.16 -9.58
C SER A 68 17.03 11.52 -9.70
N ALA A 69 15.95 11.59 -10.48
CA ALA A 69 15.06 12.76 -10.54
C ALA A 69 14.04 12.84 -9.39
N GLY A 70 13.98 11.86 -8.48
CA GLY A 70 13.00 11.81 -7.39
C GLY A 70 11.55 11.56 -7.86
N ASN A 71 11.36 11.02 -9.06
CA ASN A 71 10.04 10.76 -9.62
C ASN A 71 9.70 9.26 -9.54
N THR A 72 8.77 8.90 -8.65
CA THR A 72 8.31 7.52 -8.43
C THR A 72 6.96 7.21 -9.08
N GLN A 73 6.46 8.10 -9.95
CA GLN A 73 5.18 7.90 -10.62
C GLN A 73 5.27 6.72 -11.62
N ASN A 74 4.38 5.74 -11.46
CA ASN A 74 4.22 4.68 -12.45
C ASN A 74 3.71 5.28 -13.77
N GLU A 75 4.45 5.04 -14.85
CA GLU A 75 4.04 5.50 -16.17
C GLU A 75 2.78 4.78 -16.66
N ASP A 76 1.85 5.56 -17.24
CA ASP A 76 0.69 5.04 -17.94
C ASP A 76 1.12 4.34 -19.25
N LEU A 77 1.38 3.04 -19.15
CA LEU A 77 1.78 2.20 -20.28
C LEU A 77 0.56 1.84 -21.14
N SER A 78 0.71 1.98 -22.45
CA SER A 78 -0.21 1.47 -23.46
C SER A 78 -0.36 -0.05 -23.37
N SER A 79 -1.45 -0.59 -23.91
CA SER A 79 -1.68 -2.05 -23.91
C SER A 79 -0.55 -2.80 -24.64
N SER A 80 0.00 -2.23 -25.72
CA SER A 80 1.10 -2.83 -26.48
C SER A 80 2.41 -2.80 -25.70
N GLU A 81 2.74 -1.70 -25.01
CA GLU A 81 3.94 -1.64 -24.15
C GLU A 81 3.84 -2.63 -22.97
N ARG A 82 2.66 -2.77 -22.35
CA ARG A 82 2.44 -3.79 -21.31
C ARG A 82 2.64 -5.22 -21.83
N ALA A 83 2.18 -5.49 -23.06
CA ALA A 83 2.38 -6.78 -23.71
C ALA A 83 3.87 -7.03 -23.96
N ILE A 84 4.62 -6.06 -24.49
CA ILE A 84 6.08 -6.16 -24.69
C ILE A 84 6.77 -6.46 -23.36
N ARG A 85 6.48 -5.69 -22.30
CA ARG A 85 7.06 -5.90 -20.96
C ARG A 85 6.82 -7.33 -20.45
N LYS A 86 5.59 -7.84 -20.57
CA LYS A 86 5.25 -9.22 -20.18
C LYS A 86 5.99 -10.27 -21.03
N TYR A 87 6.00 -10.09 -22.35
CA TYR A 87 6.62 -11.02 -23.28
C TYR A 87 8.14 -11.05 -23.16
N THR A 88 8.79 -9.91 -22.94
CA THR A 88 10.23 -9.83 -22.69
C THR A 88 10.61 -10.62 -21.44
N LEU A 89 9.91 -10.44 -20.31
CA LEU A 89 10.20 -11.19 -19.09
C LEU A 89 10.02 -12.70 -19.28
N TYR A 90 8.94 -13.11 -19.96
CA TYR A 90 8.70 -14.52 -20.26
C TYR A 90 9.76 -15.10 -21.21
N LEU A 91 10.18 -14.33 -22.21
CA LEU A 91 11.23 -14.73 -23.14
C LEU A 91 12.55 -15.00 -22.40
N VAL A 92 12.93 -14.12 -21.47
CA VAL A 92 14.12 -14.33 -20.63
C VAL A 92 13.96 -15.54 -19.72
N ARG A 93 12.78 -15.75 -19.12
CA ARG A 93 12.46 -16.96 -18.32
C ARG A 93 12.64 -18.24 -19.15
N LEU A 94 12.16 -18.26 -20.38
CA LEU A 94 12.35 -19.41 -21.28
C LEU A 94 13.82 -19.66 -21.60
N LEU A 95 14.57 -18.61 -21.97
CA LEU A 95 16.00 -18.75 -22.28
C LEU A 95 16.80 -19.26 -21.06
N ALA A 96 16.44 -18.79 -19.86
CA ALA A 96 17.02 -19.23 -18.60
C ALA A 96 16.67 -20.71 -18.30
N SER A 97 15.41 -21.12 -18.50
CA SER A 97 14.98 -22.53 -18.35
C SER A 97 15.67 -23.48 -19.33
N GLN A 98 16.05 -22.98 -20.52
CA GLN A 98 16.81 -23.71 -21.53
C GLN A 98 18.32 -23.70 -21.28
N GLN A 99 18.77 -23.17 -20.13
CA GLN A 99 20.18 -23.08 -19.72
C GLN A 99 21.08 -22.37 -20.73
N GLN A 100 20.53 -21.39 -21.46
CA GLN A 100 21.31 -20.63 -22.42
C GLN A 100 22.20 -19.59 -21.75
N THR A 101 23.30 -19.25 -22.41
CA THR A 101 24.22 -18.22 -21.96
C THR A 101 23.60 -16.84 -22.19
N LEU A 102 23.23 -16.18 -21.09
CA LEU A 102 22.73 -14.80 -21.09
C LEU A 102 23.87 -13.84 -20.72
N PRO A 103 24.01 -12.68 -21.41
CA PRO A 103 25.00 -11.67 -21.05
C PRO A 103 24.79 -11.15 -19.62
N THR A 104 25.86 -10.96 -18.86
CA THR A 104 25.78 -10.45 -17.47
C THR A 104 25.15 -9.05 -17.39
N ALA A 105 25.41 -8.18 -18.37
CA ALA A 105 24.78 -6.86 -18.46
C ALA A 105 23.24 -6.94 -18.55
N LEU A 106 22.72 -7.91 -19.30
CA LEU A 106 21.28 -8.12 -19.46
C LEU A 106 20.64 -8.52 -18.12
N LEU A 107 21.32 -9.33 -17.31
CA LEU A 107 20.85 -9.71 -15.98
C LEU A 107 20.73 -8.49 -15.05
N VAL A 108 21.70 -7.59 -15.09
CA VAL A 108 21.66 -6.33 -14.31
C VAL A 108 20.48 -5.46 -14.77
N ASP A 109 20.32 -5.26 -16.08
CA ASP A 109 19.22 -4.47 -16.64
C ASP A 109 17.84 -5.08 -16.31
N LEU A 110 17.74 -6.41 -16.31
CA LEU A 110 16.55 -7.16 -15.93
C LEU A 110 16.20 -6.94 -14.46
N ALA A 111 17.19 -7.06 -13.57
CA ALA A 111 17.01 -6.83 -12.14
C ALA A 111 16.48 -5.42 -11.88
N VAL A 112 17.13 -4.40 -12.43
CA VAL A 112 16.70 -3.00 -12.30
C VAL A 112 15.28 -2.80 -12.84
N SER A 113 14.94 -3.38 -13.99
CA SER A 113 13.65 -3.12 -14.64
C SER A 113 12.44 -3.82 -14.00
N TYR A 114 12.64 -4.94 -13.29
CA TYR A 114 11.54 -5.81 -12.83
C TYR A 114 11.52 -6.12 -11.33
N SER A 115 12.55 -5.75 -10.56
CA SER A 115 12.72 -6.08 -9.13
C SER A 115 11.44 -5.86 -8.30
N ASP A 116 10.77 -4.72 -8.49
CA ASP A 116 9.58 -4.36 -7.69
C ASP A 116 8.28 -5.01 -8.17
N THR A 117 8.24 -5.52 -9.40
CA THR A 117 6.99 -5.98 -10.04
C THR A 117 6.81 -7.48 -10.00
N LYS A 118 7.89 -8.26 -10.17
CA LYS A 118 7.85 -9.72 -10.33
C LYS A 118 9.07 -10.39 -9.67
N PRO A 119 9.28 -10.23 -8.35
CA PRO A 119 10.46 -10.77 -7.67
C PRO A 119 10.57 -12.30 -7.77
N ALA A 120 9.46 -13.04 -7.65
CA ALA A 120 9.47 -14.51 -7.72
C ALA A 120 9.97 -15.04 -9.08
N VAL A 121 9.57 -14.40 -10.19
CA VAL A 121 10.03 -14.78 -11.54
C VAL A 121 11.51 -14.48 -11.70
N LEU A 122 11.98 -13.35 -11.13
CA LEU A 122 13.41 -13.04 -11.13
C LEU A 122 14.21 -14.06 -10.32
N HIS A 123 13.70 -14.51 -9.18
CA HIS A 123 14.35 -15.55 -8.37
C HIS A 123 14.57 -16.82 -9.19
N GLU A 124 13.55 -17.28 -9.91
CA GLU A 124 13.69 -18.45 -10.78
C GLU A 124 14.71 -18.25 -11.90
N ILE A 125 14.70 -17.07 -12.55
CA ILE A 125 15.65 -16.73 -13.62
C ILE A 125 17.07 -16.74 -13.08
N PHE A 126 17.35 -16.00 -12.01
CA PHE A 126 18.69 -15.90 -11.44
C PHE A 126 19.17 -17.23 -10.88
N LYS A 127 18.30 -18.01 -10.23
CA LYS A 127 18.60 -19.37 -9.79
C LYS A 127 19.01 -20.27 -10.95
N SER A 128 18.24 -20.29 -12.04
CA SER A 128 18.54 -21.17 -13.18
C SER A 128 19.83 -20.76 -13.93
N VAL A 129 20.06 -19.46 -14.09
CA VAL A 129 21.24 -18.89 -14.75
C VAL A 129 22.49 -19.09 -13.90
N LEU A 130 22.46 -18.72 -12.62
CA LEU A 130 23.62 -18.79 -11.71
C LEU A 130 23.92 -20.20 -11.20
N SER A 131 23.00 -21.16 -11.39
CA SER A 131 23.33 -22.58 -11.20
C SER A 131 24.39 -23.08 -12.18
N ILE A 132 24.63 -22.36 -13.29
CA ILE A 132 25.68 -22.68 -14.25
C ILE A 132 27.01 -22.06 -13.76
N PRO A 133 28.02 -22.86 -13.38
CA PRO A 133 29.22 -22.35 -12.70
C PRO A 133 30.04 -21.38 -13.56
N ALA A 134 30.05 -21.58 -14.89
CA ALA A 134 30.71 -20.65 -15.81
C ALA A 134 30.06 -19.25 -15.79
N GLN A 135 28.72 -19.19 -15.75
CA GLN A 135 27.99 -17.92 -15.68
C GLN A 135 28.12 -17.28 -14.31
N ALA A 136 28.11 -18.06 -13.23
CA ALA A 136 28.35 -17.55 -11.88
C ALA A 136 29.74 -16.90 -11.76
N SER A 137 30.78 -17.54 -12.31
CA SER A 137 32.14 -16.98 -12.31
C SER A 137 32.29 -15.75 -13.21
N GLU A 138 31.63 -15.72 -14.36
CA GLU A 138 31.58 -14.53 -15.22
C GLU A 138 30.84 -13.39 -14.53
N PHE A 139 29.71 -13.67 -13.86
CA PHE A 139 28.96 -12.71 -13.08
C PHE A 139 29.80 -12.15 -11.93
N GLU A 140 30.48 -13.01 -11.16
CA GLU A 140 31.35 -12.60 -10.06
C GLU A 140 32.48 -11.68 -10.54
N SER A 141 33.20 -12.09 -11.60
CA SER A 141 34.36 -11.34 -12.11
C SER A 141 33.99 -10.02 -12.78
N THR A 142 32.81 -9.92 -13.41
CA THR A 142 32.38 -8.71 -14.13
C THR A 142 31.52 -7.80 -13.28
N VAL A 143 30.46 -8.31 -12.65
CA VAL A 143 29.45 -7.52 -11.95
C VAL A 143 29.99 -7.05 -10.60
N ILE A 144 30.57 -7.94 -9.78
CA ILE A 144 31.07 -7.54 -8.45
C ILE A 144 32.24 -6.55 -8.59
N ALA A 145 33.15 -6.80 -9.54
CA ALA A 145 34.24 -5.88 -9.83
C ALA A 145 33.73 -4.49 -10.28
N ALA A 146 32.69 -4.44 -11.12
CA ALA A 146 32.08 -3.19 -11.56
C ALA A 146 31.41 -2.44 -10.40
N PHE A 147 30.60 -3.12 -9.58
CA PHE A 147 29.94 -2.51 -8.42
C PHE A 147 30.94 -2.03 -7.38
N LYS A 148 32.03 -2.77 -7.14
CA LYS A 148 33.11 -2.34 -6.24
C LYS A 148 33.76 -1.04 -6.73
N ALA A 149 34.06 -0.95 -8.02
CA ALA A 149 34.62 0.28 -8.60
C ALA A 149 33.62 1.46 -8.55
N ALA A 150 32.32 1.16 -8.70
CA ALA A 150 31.25 2.15 -8.69
C ALA A 150 30.87 2.64 -7.28
N LEU A 151 31.05 1.82 -6.23
CA LEU A 151 30.82 2.21 -4.83
C LEU A 151 31.93 3.12 -4.28
N LEU A 152 33.16 2.98 -4.79
CA LEU A 152 34.32 3.78 -4.41
C LEU A 152 34.91 4.54 -5.62
N PRO A 153 34.16 5.45 -6.24
CA PRO A 153 34.63 6.19 -7.40
C PRO A 153 35.72 7.20 -7.01
N LYS A 154 36.62 7.52 -7.96
CA LYS A 154 37.66 8.54 -7.75
C LYS A 154 37.08 9.95 -7.54
N HIS A 155 35.95 10.23 -8.19
CA HIS A 155 35.21 11.48 -8.09
C HIS A 155 33.77 11.13 -7.71
N PRO A 156 33.42 11.16 -6.41
CA PRO A 156 32.10 10.75 -5.97
C PRO A 156 31.04 11.79 -6.30
N ASP A 157 29.94 11.34 -6.92
CA ASP A 157 28.70 12.08 -7.12
C ASP A 157 27.55 11.35 -6.41
N VAL A 158 26.68 12.11 -5.72
CA VAL A 158 25.51 11.57 -5.02
C VAL A 158 24.54 10.92 -6.00
N ILE A 159 24.40 11.49 -7.21
CA ILE A 159 23.47 10.99 -8.22
C ILE A 159 23.95 9.64 -8.74
N GLU A 160 25.21 9.53 -9.14
CA GLU A 160 25.79 8.26 -9.60
C GLU A 160 25.73 7.19 -8.48
N LEU A 161 26.05 7.57 -7.24
CA LEU A 161 25.95 6.66 -6.10
C LEU A 161 24.51 6.22 -5.82
N ARG A 162 23.51 7.08 -6.06
CA ARG A 162 22.08 6.71 -5.94
C ARG A 162 21.71 5.63 -6.94
N GLU A 163 22.13 5.78 -8.19
CA GLU A 163 21.87 4.82 -9.26
C GLU A 163 22.55 3.48 -8.97
N VAL A 164 23.80 3.51 -8.51
CA VAL A 164 24.56 2.32 -8.11
C VAL A 164 23.90 1.62 -6.92
N ALA A 165 23.52 2.36 -5.87
CA ALA A 165 22.86 1.79 -4.69
C ALA A 165 21.52 1.13 -5.05
N HIS A 166 20.73 1.77 -5.93
CA HIS A 166 19.46 1.21 -6.37
C HIS A 166 19.62 -0.03 -7.25
N ALA A 167 20.59 -0.01 -8.17
CA ALA A 167 20.90 -1.16 -9.00
C ALA A 167 21.36 -2.35 -8.15
N PHE A 168 22.15 -2.09 -7.12
CA PHE A 168 22.58 -3.11 -6.16
C PHE A 168 21.41 -3.67 -5.36
N LEU A 169 20.54 -2.82 -4.81
CA LEU A 169 19.33 -3.25 -4.10
C LEU A 169 18.44 -4.13 -4.99
N SER A 170 18.28 -3.74 -6.26
CA SER A 170 17.50 -4.51 -7.24
C SER A 170 18.10 -5.90 -7.49
N LEU A 171 19.43 -6.03 -7.52
CA LEU A 171 20.12 -7.31 -7.68
C LEU A 171 20.00 -8.20 -6.45
N VAL A 172 20.21 -7.65 -5.26
CA VAL A 172 20.08 -8.40 -4.00
C VAL A 172 18.67 -8.96 -3.84
N ARG A 173 17.65 -8.21 -4.26
CA ARG A 173 16.25 -8.68 -4.30
C ARG A 173 15.98 -9.81 -5.29
N CYS A 174 16.94 -10.18 -6.15
CA CYS A 174 16.77 -11.26 -7.14
C CYS A 174 17.06 -12.67 -6.61
N GLY A 175 17.45 -12.84 -5.35
CA GLY A 175 17.47 -14.16 -4.69
C GLY A 175 18.78 -14.51 -3.99
N ALA A 176 18.78 -15.65 -3.31
CA ALA A 176 19.87 -16.09 -2.44
C ALA A 176 21.16 -16.42 -3.22
N GLU A 177 21.07 -16.85 -4.48
CA GLU A 177 22.26 -17.13 -5.31
C GLU A 177 23.08 -15.88 -5.56
N VAL A 178 22.42 -14.76 -5.87
CA VAL A 178 23.06 -13.45 -6.07
C VAL A 178 23.67 -12.97 -4.76
N ILE A 179 22.90 -13.06 -3.67
CA ILE A 179 23.37 -12.69 -2.32
C ILE A 179 24.61 -13.48 -1.92
N GLY A 180 24.62 -14.78 -2.19
CA GLY A 180 25.74 -15.66 -1.88
C GLY A 180 27.04 -15.21 -2.54
N LEU A 181 26.99 -14.78 -3.80
CA LEU A 181 28.16 -14.30 -4.55
C LEU A 181 28.69 -12.97 -3.99
N PHE A 182 27.81 -12.02 -3.69
CA PHE A 182 28.22 -10.73 -3.09
C PHE A 182 28.73 -10.88 -1.66
N ALA A 183 28.09 -11.76 -0.87
CA ALA A 183 28.51 -12.02 0.50
C ALA A 183 29.85 -12.76 0.60
N SER A 184 30.22 -13.55 -0.42
CA SER A 184 31.52 -14.23 -0.45
C SER A 184 32.70 -13.30 -0.76
N ASP A 185 32.49 -12.20 -1.48
CA ASP A 185 33.56 -11.24 -1.77
C ASP A 185 33.75 -10.26 -0.60
N GLN A 186 34.72 -10.59 0.24
CA GLN A 186 35.17 -9.72 1.32
C GLN A 186 35.52 -8.31 0.83
N THR A 187 36.16 -8.18 -0.33
CA THR A 187 36.59 -6.86 -0.80
C THR A 187 35.42 -5.96 -1.20
N PHE A 188 34.32 -6.57 -1.64
CA PHE A 188 33.07 -5.88 -1.93
C PHE A 188 32.37 -5.43 -0.64
N ILE A 189 32.22 -6.30 0.36
CA ILE A 189 31.58 -5.95 1.64
C ILE A 189 32.32 -4.79 2.32
N ARG A 190 33.66 -4.80 2.29
CA ARG A 190 34.46 -3.67 2.79
C ARG A 190 34.19 -2.39 2.01
N ALA A 191 34.12 -2.45 0.68
CA ALA A 191 33.82 -1.29 -0.15
C ALA A 191 32.40 -0.72 0.11
N LEU A 192 31.42 -1.60 0.34
CA LEU A 192 30.05 -1.20 0.71
C LEU A 192 30.04 -0.47 2.06
N ALA A 193 30.72 -1.01 3.06
CA ALA A 193 30.85 -0.37 4.37
C ALA A 193 31.63 0.96 4.31
N GLU A 194 32.72 1.03 3.56
CA GLU A 194 33.49 2.27 3.34
C GLU A 194 32.66 3.34 2.62
N CYS A 195 31.86 2.94 1.61
CA CYS A 195 30.96 3.84 0.91
C CYS A 195 29.94 4.46 1.88
N TYR A 196 29.29 3.62 2.71
CA TYR A 196 28.27 4.04 3.67
C TYR A 196 28.82 4.90 4.82
N GLN A 197 29.92 4.46 5.44
CA GLN A 197 30.42 5.01 6.71
C GLN A 197 31.43 6.14 6.50
N ALA A 198 32.16 6.16 5.38
CA ALA A 198 33.22 7.13 5.15
C ALA A 198 32.95 8.04 3.94
N LEU A 199 32.57 7.50 2.77
CA LEU A 199 32.40 8.32 1.58
C LEU A 199 31.15 9.19 1.63
N LEU A 200 29.98 8.61 1.91
CA LEU A 200 28.72 9.36 1.93
C LEU A 200 28.75 10.53 2.94
N PRO A 201 29.24 10.38 4.19
CA PRO A 201 29.37 11.51 5.10
C PRO A 201 30.35 12.59 4.62
N LYS A 202 31.51 12.19 4.04
CA LYS A 202 32.48 13.16 3.46
C LYS A 202 31.86 13.94 2.31
N LEU A 203 31.08 13.27 1.47
CA LEU A 203 30.39 13.87 0.33
C LEU A 203 29.34 14.88 0.82
N ALA A 204 28.50 14.49 1.78
CA ALA A 204 27.53 15.40 2.40
C ALA A 204 28.20 16.65 2.97
N ASN A 205 29.30 16.49 3.71
CA ASN A 205 30.06 17.62 4.27
C ASN A 205 30.63 18.54 3.18
N SER A 206 31.06 17.99 2.04
CA SER A 206 31.56 18.77 0.90
C SER A 206 30.46 19.58 0.18
N LEU A 207 29.21 19.12 0.23
CA LEU A 207 28.05 19.76 -0.38
C LEU A 207 27.34 20.78 0.53
N GLY A 208 27.89 21.05 1.71
CA GLY A 208 27.35 22.03 2.66
C GLY A 208 26.70 21.42 3.90
N GLY A 209 26.83 20.10 4.12
CA GLY A 209 26.24 19.40 5.25
C GLY A 209 24.73 19.17 5.09
N ILE A 210 24.12 18.40 6.00
CA ILE A 210 22.70 18.06 5.89
C ILE A 210 21.88 18.88 6.87
N HIS A 211 20.90 19.61 6.34
CA HIS A 211 20.04 20.49 7.10
C HIS A 211 18.82 19.74 7.63
N LEU A 212 18.73 19.70 8.95
CA LEU A 212 17.67 19.00 9.68
C LEU A 212 16.40 19.85 9.86
N GLN A 213 16.52 21.16 9.63
CA GLN A 213 15.45 22.15 9.78
C GLN A 213 15.42 23.05 8.54
N GLY A 214 14.25 23.23 7.94
CA GLY A 214 14.05 24.08 6.75
C GLY A 214 13.64 23.32 5.48
N GLU A 215 13.70 24.00 4.33
CA GLU A 215 13.53 23.39 3.02
C GLU A 215 14.76 22.54 2.69
N ARG A 216 14.56 21.24 2.48
CA ARG A 216 15.63 20.31 2.12
C ARG A 216 16.11 20.56 0.71
N SER A 217 17.42 20.49 0.51
CA SER A 217 17.98 20.52 -0.82
C SER A 217 17.68 19.23 -1.58
N ALA A 218 17.72 19.27 -2.92
CA ALA A 218 17.51 18.08 -3.74
C ALA A 218 18.58 17.00 -3.44
N TYR A 219 19.83 17.39 -3.20
CA TYR A 219 20.90 16.44 -2.91
C TYR A 219 20.75 15.77 -1.54
N GLU A 220 20.20 16.45 -0.53
CA GLU A 220 19.97 15.86 0.80
C GLU A 220 18.98 14.70 0.73
N THR A 221 17.96 14.83 -0.11
CA THR A 221 16.95 13.77 -0.32
C THR A 221 17.59 12.58 -1.03
N ILE A 222 18.29 12.83 -2.14
CA ILE A 222 18.98 11.77 -2.91
C ILE A 222 20.01 11.07 -2.01
N TRP A 223 20.79 11.82 -1.22
CA TRP A 223 21.77 11.27 -0.30
C TRP A 223 21.13 10.35 0.75
N ALA A 224 20.01 10.78 1.35
CA ALA A 224 19.31 10.00 2.37
C ALA A 224 18.71 8.71 1.78
N GLU A 225 18.15 8.78 0.58
CA GLU A 225 17.65 7.61 -0.15
C GLU A 225 18.78 6.67 -0.57
N THR A 226 19.94 7.18 -1.00
CA THR A 226 21.13 6.35 -1.28
C THR A 226 21.55 5.58 -0.03
N LYS A 227 21.56 6.26 1.13
CA LYS A 227 21.88 5.63 2.41
C LYS A 227 20.83 4.57 2.79
N ALA A 228 19.55 4.83 2.53
CA ALA A 228 18.47 3.85 2.75
C ALA A 228 18.63 2.61 1.86
N ASP A 229 18.85 2.78 0.55
CA ASP A 229 18.99 1.66 -0.39
C ASP A 229 20.20 0.78 -0.06
N LEU A 230 21.33 1.37 0.38
CA LEU A 230 22.49 0.61 0.85
C LEU A 230 22.20 -0.17 2.14
N LEU A 231 21.49 0.44 3.08
CA LEU A 231 21.10 -0.22 4.33
C LEU A 231 20.12 -1.36 4.08
N ASP A 232 19.13 -1.15 3.21
CA ASP A 232 18.16 -2.17 2.80
C ASP A 232 18.85 -3.32 2.07
N SER A 233 19.81 -3.02 1.18
CA SER A 233 20.60 -4.05 0.51
C SER A 233 21.37 -4.90 1.52
N TYR A 234 22.01 -4.26 2.50
CA TYR A 234 22.73 -4.97 3.56
C TYR A 234 21.79 -5.82 4.42
N ASN A 235 20.62 -5.29 4.78
CA ASN A 235 19.60 -6.01 5.54
C ASN A 235 19.10 -7.26 4.81
N GLU A 236 18.84 -7.17 3.51
CA GLU A 236 18.44 -8.32 2.68
C GLU A 236 19.54 -9.38 2.60
N ILE A 237 20.82 -8.98 2.51
CA ILE A 237 21.96 -9.91 2.58
C ILE A 237 21.95 -10.66 3.91
N ILE A 238 21.88 -9.95 5.03
CA ILE A 238 21.88 -10.57 6.36
C ILE A 238 20.67 -11.48 6.54
N ARG A 239 19.46 -11.04 6.22
CA ARG A 239 18.24 -11.88 6.34
C ARG A 239 18.34 -13.16 5.52
N SER A 240 18.82 -13.07 4.28
CA SER A 240 18.97 -14.25 3.42
C SER A 240 20.03 -15.22 3.95
N LEU A 241 21.12 -14.72 4.55
CA LEU A 241 22.16 -15.57 5.14
C LEU A 241 21.75 -16.15 6.50
N VAL A 242 20.95 -15.44 7.28
CA VAL A 242 20.52 -15.92 8.61
C VAL A 242 19.42 -16.98 8.50
N GLY A 243 18.70 -17.07 7.37
CA GLY A 243 17.62 -18.05 7.16
C GLY A 243 18.01 -19.54 7.25
N SER A 244 19.30 -19.87 7.29
CA SER A 244 19.77 -21.23 7.58
C SER A 244 20.96 -21.22 8.54
N PRO A 245 21.09 -22.23 9.42
CA PRO A 245 22.20 -22.28 10.39
C PRO A 245 23.56 -22.44 9.70
N GLN A 246 23.62 -23.08 8.53
CA GLN A 246 24.86 -23.26 7.77
C GLN A 246 25.35 -21.95 7.13
N SER A 247 24.44 -21.03 6.82
CA SER A 247 24.75 -19.70 6.26
C SER A 247 24.87 -18.62 7.32
N ALA A 248 24.46 -18.88 8.57
CA ALA A 248 24.60 -17.95 9.69
C ALA A 248 26.07 -17.62 10.00
N ASP A 249 26.99 -18.58 9.81
CA ASP A 249 28.43 -18.34 9.96
C ASP A 249 28.92 -17.26 8.99
N ARG A 250 28.46 -17.31 7.73
CA ARG A 250 28.77 -16.28 6.72
C ARG A 250 28.14 -14.94 7.08
N ALA A 251 26.95 -14.93 7.67
CA ALA A 251 26.33 -13.70 8.15
C ALA A 251 27.19 -13.03 9.23
N PHE A 252 27.75 -13.82 10.17
CA PHE A 252 28.69 -13.30 11.16
C PHE A 252 29.98 -12.77 10.51
N GLU A 253 30.56 -13.49 9.55
CA GLU A 253 31.75 -13.02 8.81
C GLU A 253 31.50 -11.66 8.17
N VAL A 254 30.37 -11.50 7.47
CA VAL A 254 29.95 -10.22 6.85
C VAL A 254 29.81 -9.13 7.91
N ILE A 255 29.12 -9.39 9.02
CA ILE A 255 28.90 -8.41 10.10
C ILE A 255 30.22 -7.96 10.73
N PHE A 256 31.10 -8.92 11.06
CA PHE A 256 32.40 -8.62 11.67
C PHE A 256 33.31 -7.88 10.72
N GLN A 257 33.24 -8.17 9.43
CA GLN A 257 33.97 -7.42 8.43
C GLN A 257 33.51 -5.96 8.34
N VAL A 258 32.21 -5.69 8.49
CA VAL A 258 31.69 -4.32 8.54
C VAL A 258 32.20 -3.58 9.79
N PHE A 259 32.41 -4.27 10.91
CA PHE A 259 33.03 -3.68 12.12
C PHE A 259 34.52 -3.36 11.96
N GLU A 260 35.25 -4.01 11.05
CA GLU A 260 36.66 -3.68 10.77
C GLU A 260 36.81 -2.30 10.10
N VAL A 261 35.76 -1.80 9.44
CA VAL A 261 35.81 -0.51 8.75
C VAL A 261 35.72 0.63 9.77
N PRO A 262 36.69 1.57 9.78
CA PRO A 262 36.66 2.68 10.73
C PRO A 262 35.44 3.57 10.52
N ASN A 263 34.66 3.76 11.59
CA ASN A 263 33.63 4.79 11.63
C ASN A 263 34.21 6.08 12.22
N ASN A 264 34.04 7.22 11.54
CA ASN A 264 34.51 8.53 12.00
C ASN A 264 33.52 9.24 12.95
N ALA A 265 32.52 8.50 13.48
CA ALA A 265 31.54 9.04 14.41
C ALA A 265 32.21 9.71 15.63
N SER A 266 31.84 10.97 15.87
CA SER A 266 32.14 11.68 17.11
C SER A 266 31.07 11.40 18.16
N ALA A 267 31.38 11.64 19.44
CA ALA A 267 30.40 11.51 20.53
C ALA A 267 29.18 12.45 20.40
N LYS A 268 29.20 13.39 19.44
CA LYS A 268 28.09 14.31 19.10
C LYS A 268 27.46 14.03 17.74
N SER A 269 27.77 12.88 17.14
CA SER A 269 27.28 12.51 15.81
C SER A 269 25.76 12.36 15.78
N VAL A 270 25.17 12.85 14.71
CA VAL A 270 23.73 12.72 14.47
C VAL A 270 23.44 11.29 14.00
N ALA A 271 22.52 10.61 14.68
CA ALA A 271 22.11 9.24 14.35
C ALA A 271 21.62 9.15 12.88
N PHE A 272 21.94 8.06 12.20
CA PHE A 272 21.73 7.85 10.77
C PHE A 272 22.57 8.75 9.84
N PHE A 273 23.31 9.74 10.33
CA PHE A 273 24.18 10.55 9.47
C PHE A 273 25.62 10.06 9.47
N GLU A 274 26.16 9.88 10.67
CA GLU A 274 27.58 9.52 10.88
C GLU A 274 27.72 8.17 11.62
N SER A 275 26.65 7.39 11.70
CA SER A 275 26.62 6.05 12.32
C SER A 275 27.16 4.96 11.40
N SER A 276 27.60 3.86 12.01
CA SER A 276 28.08 2.69 11.27
C SER A 276 26.91 1.94 10.66
N LEU A 277 27.19 1.15 9.62
CA LEU A 277 26.17 0.36 8.94
C LEU A 277 25.50 -0.67 9.88
N ASN A 278 26.28 -1.30 10.76
CA ASN A 278 25.76 -2.25 11.75
C ASN A 278 24.91 -1.56 12.83
N ASP A 279 25.29 -0.37 13.29
CA ASP A 279 24.52 0.38 14.27
C ASP A 279 23.16 0.80 13.70
N ASP A 280 23.14 1.29 12.45
CA ASP A 280 21.90 1.69 11.78
C ASP A 280 21.01 0.48 11.48
N LEU A 281 21.58 -0.66 11.06
CA LEU A 281 20.81 -1.89 10.90
C LEU A 281 20.22 -2.36 12.23
N ASN A 282 20.99 -2.27 13.33
CA ASN A 282 20.50 -2.64 14.65
C ASN A 282 19.34 -1.74 15.11
N ARG A 283 19.36 -0.44 14.78
CA ARG A 283 18.26 0.49 15.07
C ARG A 283 17.00 0.16 14.29
N VAL A 284 17.12 -0.22 13.02
CA VAL A 284 15.98 -0.44 12.11
C VAL A 284 15.37 -1.83 12.25
N ALA A 285 16.19 -2.88 12.24
CA ALA A 285 15.73 -4.27 12.20
C ALA A 285 15.96 -5.04 13.51
N GLY A 286 16.79 -4.51 14.41
CA GLY A 286 17.28 -5.25 15.57
C GLY A 286 18.16 -6.41 15.14
N LEU A 287 19.45 -6.14 14.89
CA LEU A 287 20.40 -7.08 14.28
C LEU A 287 20.46 -8.40 15.07
N THR A 288 20.41 -8.29 16.39
CA THR A 288 20.47 -9.43 17.32
C THR A 288 19.20 -10.27 17.29
N ASN A 289 18.05 -9.67 16.96
CA ASN A 289 16.79 -10.39 16.82
C ASN A 289 16.78 -11.29 15.59
N LEU A 290 17.49 -10.92 14.52
CA LEU A 290 17.54 -11.71 13.29
C LEU A 290 18.10 -13.12 13.54
N PHE A 291 19.06 -13.25 14.47
CA PHE A 291 19.72 -14.53 14.77
C PHE A 291 19.01 -15.40 15.81
N LYS A 292 17.96 -14.88 16.48
CA LYS A 292 17.32 -15.59 17.62
C LYS A 292 16.69 -16.92 17.26
N GLU A 293 16.22 -17.06 16.03
CA GLU A 293 15.56 -18.29 15.56
C GLU A 293 16.55 -19.33 15.01
N THR A 294 17.78 -18.92 14.69
CA THR A 294 18.72 -19.74 13.91
C THR A 294 19.97 -20.13 14.68
N VAL A 295 20.34 -19.35 15.70
CA VAL A 295 21.52 -19.57 16.54
C VAL A 295 21.10 -19.64 18.01
N ALA A 296 21.81 -20.45 18.80
CA ALA A 296 21.55 -20.57 20.23
C ALA A 296 21.73 -19.20 20.93
N GLY A 297 20.88 -18.93 21.93
CA GLY A 297 20.89 -17.65 22.65
C GLY A 297 22.23 -17.30 23.33
N ASP A 298 23.03 -18.32 23.68
CA ASP A 298 24.31 -18.19 24.37
C ASP A 298 25.52 -18.28 23.40
N ASP A 299 25.35 -18.01 22.10
CA ASP A 299 26.48 -18.01 21.16
C ASP A 299 27.43 -16.83 21.47
N PRO A 300 28.74 -17.09 21.70
CA PRO A 300 29.72 -16.04 22.06
C PRO A 300 29.86 -14.97 20.97
N ARG A 301 29.53 -15.28 19.72
CA ARG A 301 29.55 -14.31 18.61
C ARG A 301 28.42 -13.29 18.73
N LEU A 302 27.26 -13.70 19.24
CA LEU A 302 26.15 -12.77 19.52
C LEU A 302 26.50 -11.84 20.68
N GLU A 303 27.20 -12.34 21.70
CA GLU A 303 27.71 -11.50 22.80
C GLU A 303 28.74 -10.48 22.29
N LEU A 304 29.71 -10.91 21.48
CA LEU A 304 30.71 -10.04 20.89
C LEU A 304 30.08 -8.96 20.00
N MET A 305 29.13 -9.36 19.15
CA MET A 305 28.38 -8.43 18.30
C MET A 305 27.61 -7.40 19.14
N ASN A 306 26.89 -7.85 20.17
CA ASN A 306 26.19 -6.94 21.09
C ASN A 306 27.13 -5.95 21.78
N ALA A 307 28.33 -6.38 22.15
CA ALA A 307 29.32 -5.53 22.80
C ALA A 307 29.91 -4.45 21.87
N GLN A 308 29.93 -4.71 20.56
CA GLN A 308 30.43 -3.76 19.54
C GLN A 308 29.36 -2.80 19.01
N LEU A 309 28.08 -3.11 19.20
CA LEU A 309 26.96 -2.26 18.75
C LEU A 309 26.74 -1.08 19.70
N ALA A 310 26.40 0.08 19.12
CA ALA A 310 25.97 1.23 19.90
C ALA A 310 24.64 0.97 20.61
N PRO A 311 24.46 1.46 21.86
CA PRO A 311 23.21 1.33 22.58
C PRO A 311 22.07 2.04 21.84
N ILE A 312 20.90 1.40 21.81
CA ILE A 312 19.69 1.98 21.23
C ILE A 312 19.18 3.08 22.17
N PRO A 313 19.08 4.35 21.74
CA PRO A 313 18.63 5.43 22.60
C PRO A 313 17.17 5.24 23.01
N SER A 314 16.87 5.39 24.31
CA SER A 314 15.54 5.21 24.89
C SER A 314 14.55 6.35 24.58
N SER A 315 15.04 7.50 24.11
CA SER A 315 14.23 8.61 23.60
C SER A 315 14.61 8.90 22.16
N ILE A 316 13.68 8.64 21.24
CA ILE A 316 13.81 9.06 19.85
C ILE A 316 13.68 10.58 19.85
N ASP A 317 14.78 11.30 19.62
CA ASP A 317 14.70 12.72 19.30
C ASP A 317 13.89 12.84 18.00
N PRO A 318 12.73 13.54 18.00
CA PRO A 318 11.84 13.61 16.84
C PRO A 318 12.46 14.41 15.68
N GLY A 319 13.52 15.17 15.95
CA GLY A 319 14.40 15.72 14.94
C GLY A 319 15.46 14.69 14.64
N VAL A 320 15.28 13.96 13.55
CA VAL A 320 16.21 14.03 12.41
C VAL A 320 15.77 13.07 11.29
N PHE A 321 15.11 11.95 11.61
CA PHE A 321 14.16 11.27 10.72
C PHE A 321 13.22 10.37 11.53
N ALA A 322 12.02 10.84 11.85
CA ALA A 322 10.88 9.96 12.13
C ALA A 322 10.41 9.17 10.87
N LEU A 323 11.22 9.09 9.81
CA LEU A 323 10.81 8.68 8.45
C LEU A 323 11.99 8.23 7.57
N LEU A 324 12.58 7.07 7.82
CA LEU A 324 13.01 6.17 6.73
C LEU A 324 12.84 4.76 7.30
N PRO A 325 11.67 4.12 7.12
CA PRO A 325 11.01 3.76 5.84
C PRO A 325 9.80 4.66 5.51
N GLU A 326 9.30 4.79 4.28
CA GLU A 326 8.99 3.79 3.24
C GLU A 326 9.43 4.24 1.82
N PRO A 327 9.79 3.32 0.91
CA PRO A 327 8.80 2.49 0.25
C PRO A 327 9.06 1.00 0.47
N VAL A 328 8.52 0.46 1.56
CA VAL A 328 8.07 -0.93 1.58
C VAL A 328 6.62 -0.89 1.13
N SER A 329 6.27 -1.74 0.16
CA SER A 329 4.90 -1.90 -0.31
C SER A 329 3.92 -2.06 0.86
N GLN A 330 3.05 -1.06 1.03
CA GLN A 330 1.75 -1.08 1.71
C GLN A 330 1.53 -2.21 2.75
N VAL A 331 2.03 -2.04 3.96
CA VAL A 331 1.37 -2.61 5.14
C VAL A 331 0.58 -1.49 5.80
N SER A 332 -0.69 -1.37 5.45
CA SER A 332 -1.59 -0.40 6.05
C SER A 332 -1.80 -0.71 7.53
N VAL A 333 -1.12 0.01 8.41
CA VAL A 333 -1.51 0.11 9.82
C VAL A 333 -2.87 0.83 9.86
N PRO A 334 -3.94 0.24 10.41
CA PRO A 334 -5.21 0.91 10.54
C PRO A 334 -5.07 2.09 11.52
N PRO A 335 -5.74 3.23 11.29
CA PRO A 335 -5.72 4.34 12.24
C PRO A 335 -6.30 3.87 13.58
N PRO A 336 -5.84 4.42 14.71
CA PRO A 336 -6.39 4.07 16.02
C PRO A 336 -7.90 4.31 16.00
N ARG A 337 -8.66 3.29 16.39
CA ARG A 337 -10.10 3.38 16.58
C ARG A 337 -10.37 4.48 17.60
N ILE A 338 -11.05 5.53 17.15
CA ILE A 338 -11.71 6.46 18.07
C ILE A 338 -12.92 5.71 18.63
N ASP A 339 -12.73 5.03 19.75
CA ASP A 339 -13.81 4.48 20.55
C ASP A 339 -14.59 5.64 21.14
N LYS A 340 -15.80 5.87 20.63
CA LYS A 340 -16.83 6.66 21.32
C LYS A 340 -17.36 5.82 22.48
N GLY A 341 -16.63 5.80 23.58
CA GLY A 341 -17.03 5.17 24.84
C GLY A 341 -16.47 5.94 26.02
N LYS A 342 -17.32 6.25 27.00
CA LYS A 342 -17.03 7.05 28.20
C LYS A 342 -15.82 6.49 28.97
N GLY A 343 -14.64 7.08 28.74
CA GLY A 343 -13.44 6.88 29.54
C GLY A 343 -13.38 7.89 30.69
N LYS A 344 -13.12 7.37 31.89
CA LYS A 344 -13.02 8.07 33.17
C LYS A 344 -11.79 8.99 33.18
N GLU A 345 -11.93 10.21 33.71
CA GLU A 345 -10.89 11.24 33.73
C GLU A 345 -9.56 10.76 34.36
N ILE A 346 -8.46 11.02 33.65
CA ILE A 346 -7.10 10.97 34.17
C ILE A 346 -6.90 12.28 34.96
N PRO A 347 -6.46 12.26 36.23
CA PRO A 347 -6.29 13.48 36.99
C PRO A 347 -5.14 14.32 36.41
N THR A 348 -5.44 15.58 36.15
CA THR A 348 -4.47 16.63 35.83
C THR A 348 -3.39 16.68 36.92
N PRO A 349 -2.08 16.76 36.59
CA PRO A 349 -1.05 16.90 37.59
C PRO A 349 -1.21 18.25 38.31
N ALA A 350 -1.49 18.19 39.60
CA ALA A 350 -1.54 19.38 40.46
C ALA A 350 -0.13 20.02 40.55
N PRO A 351 -0.03 21.35 40.62
CA PRO A 351 1.24 22.03 40.83
C PRO A 351 1.86 21.60 42.17
N ALA A 352 3.18 21.42 42.17
CA ALA A 352 3.96 20.93 43.31
C ALA A 352 3.53 21.56 44.65
N SER A 353 2.96 20.75 45.53
CA SER A 353 2.57 21.15 46.87
C SER A 353 3.74 20.94 47.83
N ASP A 354 4.21 22.03 48.46
CA ASP A 354 5.24 21.98 49.53
C ASP A 354 4.73 21.08 50.69
N PRO A 355 5.29 19.88 50.91
CA PRO A 355 4.76 18.92 51.90
C PRO A 355 4.85 19.45 53.34
N ALA A 356 5.80 20.35 53.61
CA ALA A 356 5.95 21.01 54.91
C ALA A 356 4.81 22.00 55.20
N LEU A 357 4.26 22.67 54.18
CA LEU A 357 3.11 23.57 54.34
C LEU A 357 1.83 22.78 54.58
N ASP A 358 1.66 21.64 53.91
CA ASP A 358 0.47 20.80 54.07
C ASP A 358 0.41 20.13 55.45
N ALA A 359 1.56 19.78 56.03
CA ALA A 359 1.64 19.29 57.41
C ALA A 359 1.18 20.36 58.42
N LEU A 360 1.57 21.63 58.21
CA LEU A 360 1.16 22.75 59.07
C LEU A 360 -0.32 23.09 58.90
N VAL A 361 -0.86 23.00 57.68
CA VAL A 361 -2.30 23.16 57.42
C VAL A 361 -3.09 22.06 58.15
N ALA A 362 -2.64 20.81 58.10
CA ALA A 362 -3.27 19.70 58.81
C ALA A 362 -3.27 19.92 60.34
N GLN A 363 -2.16 20.41 60.91
CA GLN A 363 -2.05 20.71 62.34
C GLN A 363 -3.04 21.80 62.80
N VAL A 364 -3.27 22.83 61.99
CA VAL A 364 -4.25 23.89 62.30
C VAL A 364 -5.69 23.37 62.18
N LEU A 365 -5.97 22.53 61.18
CA LEU A 365 -7.30 21.96 60.95
C LEU A 365 -7.70 20.86 61.96
N ASP A 366 -6.73 20.20 62.58
CA ASP A 366 -6.99 19.22 63.65
C ASP A 366 -7.56 19.89 64.92
N ILE A 367 -7.14 21.12 65.20
CA ILE A 367 -7.63 21.92 66.35
C ILE A 367 -8.85 22.76 65.97
N LEU A 368 -8.89 23.28 64.73
CA LEU A 368 -9.96 24.14 64.22
C LEU A 368 -10.54 23.57 62.90
N PRO A 369 -11.36 22.50 62.98
CA PRO A 369 -11.88 21.81 61.79
C PRO A 369 -12.87 22.65 60.98
N ASP A 370 -13.42 23.71 61.55
CA ASP A 370 -14.44 24.56 60.92
C ASP A 370 -13.87 25.58 59.91
N LYS A 371 -12.55 25.57 59.65
CA LYS A 371 -11.86 26.53 58.77
C LYS A 371 -11.53 25.93 57.40
N GLU A 372 -11.63 26.73 56.34
CA GLU A 372 -11.29 26.26 54.99
C GLU A 372 -9.77 26.07 54.79
N PRO A 373 -9.33 24.94 54.21
CA PRO A 373 -7.90 24.58 54.07
C PRO A 373 -7.12 25.57 53.19
N LEU A 374 -7.77 26.17 52.19
CA LEU A 374 -7.14 27.13 51.27
C LEU A 374 -6.86 28.48 51.97
N SER A 375 -7.77 28.94 52.84
CA SER A 375 -7.58 30.14 53.65
C SER A 375 -6.48 29.97 54.70
N VAL A 376 -6.40 28.80 55.32
CA VAL A 376 -5.33 28.47 56.28
C VAL A 376 -3.97 28.44 55.57
N ARG A 377 -3.89 27.84 54.38
CA ARG A 377 -2.66 27.81 53.57
C ARG A 377 -2.19 29.20 53.16
N ALA A 378 -3.12 30.07 52.74
CA ALA A 378 -2.81 31.45 52.41
C ALA A 378 -2.35 32.26 53.64
N ALA A 379 -2.96 32.03 54.80
CA ALA A 379 -2.58 32.71 56.04
C ALA A 379 -1.18 32.29 56.53
N LEU A 380 -0.82 31.00 56.47
CA LEU A 380 0.51 30.50 56.84
C LEU A 380 1.65 31.04 55.96
N GLN A 381 1.35 31.49 54.75
CA GLN A 381 2.30 32.13 53.84
C GLN A 381 2.51 33.61 54.11
N LEU A 382 1.71 34.25 54.97
CA LEU A 382 1.89 35.66 55.29
C LEU A 382 3.15 35.87 56.16
N PRO A 383 3.94 36.94 55.92
CA PRO A 383 5.18 37.21 56.65
C PRO A 383 4.99 37.29 58.17
N ARG A 384 3.80 37.68 58.62
CA ARG A 384 3.45 37.80 60.06
C ARG A 384 3.39 36.46 60.79
N PHE A 385 2.98 35.38 60.10
CA PHE A 385 2.85 34.05 60.69
C PHE A 385 4.03 33.14 60.33
N ASN A 386 4.85 33.52 59.33
CA ASN A 386 6.14 32.91 58.98
C ASN A 386 6.18 31.37 59.09
N ARG A 387 5.17 30.69 58.51
CA ARG A 387 5.01 29.22 58.55
C ARG A 387 4.94 28.61 59.96
N SER A 388 4.41 29.34 60.94
CA SER A 388 4.16 28.83 62.29
C SER A 388 2.66 28.60 62.53
N ALA A 389 2.30 27.35 62.86
CA ALA A 389 0.91 26.97 63.14
C ALA A 389 0.40 27.57 64.46
N GLU A 390 1.24 27.62 65.50
CA GLU A 390 0.85 28.11 66.82
C GLU A 390 0.51 29.62 66.84
N ALA A 391 1.26 30.43 66.09
CA ALA A 391 0.98 31.86 65.95
C ALA A 391 -0.33 32.12 65.19
N LEU A 392 -0.67 31.26 64.22
CA LEU A 392 -1.94 31.34 63.51
C LEU A 392 -3.11 30.87 64.38
N ILE A 393 -2.94 29.80 65.16
CA ILE A 393 -3.97 29.26 66.06
C ILE A 393 -4.29 30.27 67.17
N SER A 394 -3.26 30.88 67.78
CA SER A 394 -3.44 31.92 68.81
C SER A 394 -4.19 33.13 68.26
N ALA A 395 -3.80 33.65 67.09
CA ALA A 395 -4.50 34.75 66.43
C ALA A 395 -5.97 34.41 66.08
N LEU A 396 -6.25 33.16 65.68
CA LEU A 396 -7.61 32.71 65.39
C LEU A 396 -8.48 32.57 66.65
N LEU A 397 -7.89 32.15 67.78
CA LEU A 397 -8.56 32.05 69.07
C LEU A 397 -8.83 33.44 69.69
N GLU A 398 -7.97 34.42 69.40
CA GLU A 398 -8.16 35.83 69.78
C GLU A 398 -9.20 36.56 68.91
N GLY A 399 -9.79 35.87 67.92
CA GLY A 399 -10.92 36.35 67.12
C GLY A 399 -10.53 37.02 65.80
N GLU A 400 -9.29 36.88 65.35
CA GLU A 400 -8.85 37.44 64.08
C GLU A 400 -9.45 36.67 62.89
N GLN A 401 -10.08 37.37 61.95
CA GLN A 401 -10.67 36.76 60.77
C GLN A 401 -9.60 36.41 59.73
N LEU A 402 -9.62 35.15 59.26
CA LEU A 402 -8.81 34.74 58.12
C LEU A 402 -9.13 35.60 56.89
N PRO A 403 -8.14 35.91 56.03
CA PRO A 403 -8.42 36.54 54.76
C PRO A 403 -9.44 35.69 53.99
N LEU A 404 -10.59 36.29 53.66
CA LEU A 404 -11.56 35.66 52.77
C LEU A 404 -10.84 35.31 51.45
N PRO A 405 -11.09 34.13 50.86
CA PRO A 405 -10.61 33.86 49.52
C PRO A 405 -11.18 34.95 48.63
N GLN A 406 -10.31 35.72 47.98
CA GLN A 406 -10.73 36.72 47.01
C GLN A 406 -11.59 36.00 45.96
N GLN A 407 -12.91 36.15 46.06
CA GLN A 407 -13.80 35.92 44.94
C GLN A 407 -13.31 36.82 43.82
N ALA A 408 -12.81 36.20 42.76
CA ALA A 408 -12.48 36.89 41.53
C ALA A 408 -13.68 37.76 41.14
N ALA A 409 -13.47 39.07 41.03
CA ALA A 409 -14.45 40.01 40.54
C ALA A 409 -14.96 39.56 39.15
N PRO A 410 -16.24 39.80 38.80
CA PRO A 410 -16.73 39.50 37.46
C PRO A 410 -16.17 40.52 36.45
N ALA A 411 -15.75 40.00 35.30
CA ALA A 411 -15.50 40.67 34.02
C ALA A 411 -14.31 41.65 33.89
N VAL A 412 -13.15 41.09 33.53
CA VAL A 412 -12.51 41.45 32.25
C VAL A 412 -12.19 40.11 31.57
N PRO A 413 -12.61 39.86 30.31
CA PRO A 413 -12.17 38.64 29.61
C PRO A 413 -10.64 38.59 29.64
N PRO A 414 -10.01 37.42 29.82
CA PRO A 414 -8.58 37.33 29.71
C PRO A 414 -8.23 37.92 28.35
N LYS A 415 -7.45 39.00 28.33
CA LYS A 415 -6.68 39.34 27.14
C LYS A 415 -6.03 38.02 26.76
N ALA A 416 -6.43 37.48 25.62
CA ALA A 416 -5.72 36.38 25.01
C ALA A 416 -4.25 36.71 25.21
N HIS A 417 -3.47 35.76 25.70
CA HIS A 417 -2.05 35.82 25.46
C HIS A 417 -1.96 35.91 23.94
N MET A 418 -1.91 37.14 23.41
CA MET A 418 -1.41 37.42 22.09
C MET A 418 0.00 36.87 22.24
N LEU A 419 0.19 35.64 21.79
CA LEU A 419 1.49 35.22 21.28
C LEU A 419 1.98 36.46 20.52
N PRO A 420 3.17 37.00 20.84
CA PRO A 420 3.64 38.19 20.16
C PRO A 420 3.37 37.96 18.68
N GLU A 421 2.48 38.77 18.11
CA GLU A 421 2.15 38.68 16.69
C GLU A 421 3.50 38.64 16.01
N ARG A 422 3.77 37.60 15.22
CA ARG A 422 5.05 37.45 14.56
C ARG A 422 5.17 38.61 13.59
N ARG A 423 5.70 39.73 14.07
CA ARG A 423 5.90 40.93 13.30
C ARG A 423 7.02 40.63 12.33
N ASN A 424 6.68 40.55 11.06
CA ASN A 424 7.65 40.54 9.99
C ASN A 424 8.32 41.92 9.93
N VAL A 425 9.59 41.97 9.53
CA VAL A 425 10.35 43.22 9.38
C VAL A 425 9.67 44.17 8.38
N PHE A 426 8.77 43.65 7.54
CA PHE A 426 8.03 44.37 6.52
C PHE A 426 6.59 44.73 6.91
N ASP A 427 6.12 44.41 8.12
CA ASP A 427 4.73 44.70 8.53
C ASP A 427 4.48 46.20 8.74
N GLU A 428 5.53 46.99 8.95
CA GLU A 428 5.47 48.46 9.05
C GLU A 428 5.69 49.15 7.69
N GLU A 429 5.98 48.40 6.62
CA GLU A 429 6.17 48.94 5.27
C GLU A 429 4.89 48.78 4.43
N GLU A 430 4.30 49.90 3.99
CA GLU A 430 3.18 49.86 3.04
C GLU A 430 3.66 49.30 1.68
N MET A 431 3.08 48.18 1.25
CA MET A 431 3.39 47.58 -0.05
C MET A 431 3.02 48.52 -1.20
N ASP A 432 4.02 48.96 -1.96
CA ASP A 432 3.83 49.74 -3.18
C ASP A 432 3.29 48.84 -4.32
N TYR A 433 1.97 48.78 -4.45
CA TYR A 433 1.27 47.95 -5.44
C TYR A 433 1.68 48.25 -6.89
N SER A 434 2.23 49.43 -7.19
CA SER A 434 2.69 49.79 -8.53
C SER A 434 3.87 48.92 -9.04
N ARG A 435 4.59 48.27 -8.11
CA ARG A 435 5.69 47.34 -8.38
C ARG A 435 5.24 45.88 -8.47
N LEU A 436 4.00 45.59 -8.06
CA LEU A 436 3.44 44.24 -8.09
C LEU A 436 3.00 43.86 -9.51
N ARG A 437 3.67 42.85 -10.09
CA ARG A 437 3.24 42.22 -11.35
C ARG A 437 2.76 40.81 -11.06
N ILE A 438 1.52 40.54 -11.44
CA ILE A 438 0.96 39.18 -11.43
C ILE A 438 0.84 38.77 -12.89
N GLY A 439 1.76 37.90 -13.34
CA GLY A 439 1.91 37.57 -14.76
C GLY A 439 2.31 38.79 -15.60
N LYS A 440 1.67 38.97 -16.77
CA LYS A 440 1.96 40.08 -17.70
C LYS A 440 1.26 41.41 -17.33
N LYS A 441 0.43 41.45 -16.28
CA LYS A 441 -0.34 42.64 -15.90
C LYS A 441 0.21 43.27 -14.62
N ARG A 442 0.23 44.61 -14.56
CA ARG A 442 0.48 45.37 -13.33
C ARG A 442 -0.84 45.55 -12.58
N ALA A 443 -0.81 45.37 -11.27
CA ALA A 443 -1.94 45.67 -10.41
C ALA A 443 -1.79 47.08 -9.86
N GLU A 444 -2.85 47.88 -9.90
CA GLU A 444 -2.80 49.26 -9.39
C GLU A 444 -3.34 49.37 -7.95
N ASN A 445 -4.23 48.46 -7.52
CA ASN A 445 -4.89 48.50 -6.20
C ASN A 445 -5.19 47.08 -5.67
N ALA A 446 -5.18 46.88 -4.35
CA ALA A 446 -5.49 45.58 -3.71
C ALA A 446 -6.91 45.05 -4.05
N ASP A 447 -7.87 45.97 -4.20
CA ASP A 447 -9.26 45.69 -4.55
C ASP A 447 -9.44 45.03 -5.93
N THR A 448 -8.54 45.30 -6.89
CA THR A 448 -8.65 44.70 -8.23
C THR A 448 -8.17 43.26 -8.28
N ILE A 449 -7.24 42.89 -7.38
CA ILE A 449 -6.75 41.51 -7.21
C ILE A 449 -7.82 40.64 -6.53
N LEU A 450 -8.53 41.18 -5.54
CA LEU A 450 -9.57 40.44 -4.81
C LEU A 450 -10.89 40.27 -5.58
N ARG A 451 -11.12 41.10 -6.61
CA ARG A 451 -12.30 41.03 -7.49
C ARG A 451 -12.16 40.02 -8.63
N ASP A 452 -10.98 39.44 -8.84
CA ASP A 452 -10.78 38.41 -9.88
C ASP A 452 -11.30 37.03 -9.43
N LYS A 453 -12.62 36.97 -9.16
CA LYS A 453 -13.34 35.74 -8.81
C LYS A 453 -13.71 34.90 -10.03
N ALA A 454 -13.20 35.23 -11.22
CA ALA A 454 -13.45 34.49 -12.45
C ALA A 454 -12.95 33.05 -12.36
N PHE A 455 -11.83 32.82 -11.66
CA PHE A 455 -11.32 31.48 -11.37
C PHE A 455 -12.25 30.66 -10.47
N ILE A 456 -12.81 31.28 -9.43
CA ILE A 456 -13.76 30.65 -8.50
C ILE A 456 -15.07 30.33 -9.23
N ALA A 457 -15.53 31.24 -10.10
CA ALA A 457 -16.71 31.02 -10.94
C ALA A 457 -16.50 29.87 -11.94
N ALA A 458 -15.30 29.76 -12.53
CA ALA A 458 -14.94 28.67 -13.44
C ALA A 458 -14.87 27.32 -12.71
N GLN A 459 -14.28 27.25 -11.52
CA GLN A 459 -14.30 26.04 -10.70
C GLN A 459 -15.72 25.65 -10.27
N LYS A 460 -16.56 26.64 -9.93
CA LYS A 460 -17.96 26.39 -9.58
C LYS A 460 -18.75 25.85 -10.77
N ALA A 461 -18.51 26.36 -11.98
CA ALA A 461 -19.12 25.86 -13.21
C ALA A 461 -18.66 24.43 -13.55
N ASP A 462 -17.38 24.10 -13.36
CA ASP A 462 -16.83 22.75 -13.59
C ASP A 462 -17.41 21.72 -12.61
N ILE A 463 -17.59 22.09 -11.34
CA ILE A 463 -18.24 21.25 -10.32
C ILE A 463 -19.71 21.00 -10.67
N LEU A 464 -20.44 22.04 -11.10
CA LEU A 464 -21.84 21.90 -11.51
C LEU A 464 -21.99 21.05 -12.78
N ARG A 465 -21.05 21.15 -13.72
CA ARG A 465 -21.03 20.34 -14.94
C ARG A 465 -20.79 18.86 -14.64
N ARG A 466 -19.80 18.52 -13.82
CA ARG A 466 -19.57 17.11 -13.40
C ARG A 466 -20.73 16.55 -12.58
N ALA A 467 -21.38 17.38 -11.77
CA ALA A 467 -22.57 16.94 -11.05
C ALA A 467 -23.76 16.65 -11.98
N ALA A 468 -23.87 17.37 -13.10
CA ALA A 468 -24.89 17.13 -14.13
C ALA A 468 -24.60 15.89 -14.98
N GLU A 469 -23.34 15.68 -15.40
CA GLU A 469 -22.90 14.49 -16.17
C GLU A 469 -23.07 13.17 -15.37
N VAL A 470 -23.13 13.22 -14.04
CA VAL A 470 -23.35 12.04 -13.16
C VAL A 470 -24.85 11.79 -12.86
N SER A 471 -25.72 12.76 -13.12
CA SER A 471 -27.17 12.65 -12.89
C SER A 471 -27.95 12.12 -14.11
N ASP A 472 -27.26 11.87 -15.23
CA ASP A 472 -27.83 11.28 -16.44
C ASP A 472 -27.27 9.85 -16.61
N PRO A 473 -27.88 8.82 -15.98
CA PRO A 473 -27.33 7.46 -15.99
C PRO A 473 -27.54 6.71 -17.31
N ASP A 474 -28.05 7.34 -18.37
CA ASP A 474 -28.58 6.63 -19.54
C ASP A 474 -27.69 6.60 -20.80
N GLU A 475 -26.49 7.20 -20.85
CA GLU A 475 -25.76 7.29 -22.14
C GLU A 475 -24.36 6.66 -22.29
N GLU A 476 -23.67 6.11 -21.27
CA GLU A 476 -22.26 5.72 -21.51
C GLU A 476 -21.81 4.36 -20.93
N TRP A 477 -22.54 3.27 -21.18
CA TRP A 477 -21.98 1.90 -21.02
C TRP A 477 -22.53 0.89 -22.05
N LYS A 478 -22.24 1.10 -23.34
CA LYS A 478 -22.31 0.02 -24.34
C LYS A 478 -21.10 0.06 -25.29
N SER A 479 -20.55 -1.14 -25.53
CA SER A 479 -19.37 -1.55 -26.33
C SER A 479 -18.02 -1.18 -25.74
N ASP A 480 -17.26 -2.13 -25.15
CA ASP A 480 -16.32 -2.93 -25.95
C ASP A 480 -15.84 -4.25 -25.27
N GLU A 481 -16.71 -4.98 -24.55
CA GLU A 481 -16.32 -6.28 -23.94
C GLU A 481 -16.43 -7.49 -24.90
N GLU A 482 -16.81 -7.30 -26.17
CA GLU A 482 -16.93 -8.40 -27.14
C GLU A 482 -15.99 -8.22 -28.35
N LYS A 483 -14.70 -8.53 -28.14
CA LYS A 483 -13.76 -9.12 -29.13
C LYS A 483 -12.36 -9.23 -28.53
N ARG A 484 -12.10 -10.26 -27.72
CA ARG A 484 -10.74 -10.78 -27.53
C ARG A 484 -10.58 -12.04 -28.37
N PRO A 485 -9.56 -12.15 -29.23
CA PRO A 485 -9.27 -13.38 -29.95
C PRO A 485 -8.78 -14.48 -28.97
N THR A 486 -9.24 -15.69 -29.22
CA THR A 486 -9.13 -16.95 -28.48
C THR A 486 -7.72 -17.57 -28.39
N ALA A 487 -6.66 -16.77 -28.20
CA ALA A 487 -5.27 -17.27 -28.17
C ALA A 487 -4.56 -17.14 -26.80
N ILE A 488 -5.24 -16.68 -25.75
CA ILE A 488 -4.64 -16.48 -24.42
C ILE A 488 -5.51 -17.18 -23.36
N ALA A 489 -5.57 -18.50 -23.44
CA ALA A 489 -6.19 -19.35 -22.41
C ALA A 489 -5.19 -20.38 -21.85
N PHE A 490 -3.90 -20.26 -22.17
CA PHE A 490 -2.88 -21.30 -21.89
C PHE A 490 -1.84 -20.90 -20.82
N PHE A 491 -2.05 -19.81 -20.07
CA PHE A 491 -1.00 -19.25 -19.19
C PHE A 491 -1.49 -18.82 -17.79
N ASP A 492 -2.63 -19.33 -17.33
CA ASP A 492 -3.16 -19.07 -15.97
C ASP A 492 -3.19 -20.35 -15.10
N GLU A 493 -2.49 -21.43 -15.47
CA GLU A 493 -2.67 -22.77 -14.87
C GLU A 493 -1.37 -23.43 -14.34
N ASP A 494 -0.40 -22.65 -13.83
CA ASP A 494 0.85 -23.21 -13.25
C ASP A 494 1.11 -22.79 -11.79
N ASP A 495 0.06 -22.52 -11.01
CA ASP A 495 0.17 -22.21 -9.57
C ASP A 495 -0.48 -23.32 -8.70
N GLU A 496 -0.18 -24.60 -8.92
CA GLU A 496 -0.46 -25.64 -7.90
C GLU A 496 0.43 -26.91 -8.02
N TYR A 497 1.01 -27.32 -6.88
CA TYR A 497 1.77 -28.55 -6.57
C TYR A 497 3.22 -28.69 -7.09
N GLY A 498 4.22 -29.16 -6.31
CA GLY A 498 4.24 -29.75 -4.96
C GLY A 498 5.63 -30.29 -4.57
N GLY A 499 5.69 -30.91 -3.37
CA GLY A 499 6.83 -31.69 -2.83
C GLY A 499 6.89 -31.58 -1.29
N ASP A 500 6.15 -32.36 -0.50
CA ASP A 500 6.23 -33.81 -0.16
C ASP A 500 7.23 -34.15 0.97
N GLY A 501 6.77 -34.96 1.93
CA GLY A 501 7.60 -35.69 2.89
C GLY A 501 7.25 -35.60 4.38
N ALA A 502 6.18 -36.27 4.85
CA ALA A 502 6.21 -37.23 5.98
C ALA A 502 4.81 -37.56 6.57
N MET A 503 4.20 -38.59 6.00
CA MET A 503 3.53 -39.73 6.66
C MET A 503 3.16 -39.61 8.15
N VAL A 504 1.86 -39.69 8.49
CA VAL A 504 1.29 -40.81 9.27
C VAL A 504 -0.18 -41.00 8.87
N ASN A 505 -0.48 -42.27 8.60
CA ASN A 505 -1.71 -42.87 8.15
C ASN A 505 -2.66 -43.19 9.31
N ASP A 506 -3.95 -42.93 9.12
CA ASP A 506 -5.12 -43.73 9.57
C ASP A 506 -6.35 -42.94 9.08
N GLY A 507 -7.29 -43.47 8.30
CA GLY A 507 -7.71 -44.84 8.08
C GLY A 507 -9.23 -44.80 8.06
N GLU A 508 -9.83 -45.17 6.92
CA GLU A 508 -11.29 -45.33 6.67
C GLU A 508 -12.12 -44.04 6.50
N GLY A 509 -12.98 -43.87 5.49
CA GLY A 509 -13.35 -44.73 4.37
C GLY A 509 -14.43 -44.07 3.51
N SER A 510 -14.27 -44.18 2.18
CA SER A 510 -15.25 -44.04 1.09
C SER A 510 -15.96 -42.68 0.92
N SER A 511 -15.51 -41.82 0.01
CA SER A 511 -15.87 -41.80 -1.43
C SER A 511 -17.38 -41.75 -1.67
N GLU A 512 -17.89 -40.63 -2.18
CA GLU A 512 -18.21 -40.46 -3.61
C GLU A 512 -18.52 -38.96 -3.87
N SER A 513 -17.78 -38.36 -4.79
CA SER A 513 -17.96 -37.01 -5.32
C SER A 513 -18.98 -37.05 -6.46
N GLY A 514 -19.94 -36.11 -6.49
CA GLY A 514 -20.93 -36.03 -7.57
C GLY A 514 -21.38 -34.60 -7.85
N SER A 515 -20.90 -34.08 -8.98
CA SER A 515 -21.24 -32.87 -9.72
C SER A 515 -22.71 -32.42 -9.74
N ASP A 516 -22.90 -31.10 -9.82
CA ASP A 516 -24.09 -30.44 -10.38
C ASP A 516 -24.48 -31.08 -11.72
N THR A 517 -25.65 -31.70 -11.79
CA THR A 517 -26.47 -31.78 -13.02
C THR A 517 -27.94 -32.06 -12.66
N GLU A 518 -28.82 -31.23 -13.24
CA GLU A 518 -30.26 -31.43 -13.50
C GLU A 518 -31.32 -31.41 -12.36
N GLU A 519 -32.27 -30.49 -12.57
CA GLU A 519 -33.70 -30.52 -12.25
C GLU A 519 -34.19 -31.26 -11.00
N GLY A 520 -34.33 -30.49 -9.92
CA GLY A 520 -35.34 -30.72 -8.88
C GLY A 520 -36.00 -29.40 -8.50
N VAL A 521 -37.33 -29.38 -8.38
CA VAL A 521 -38.09 -28.27 -7.80
C VAL A 521 -37.68 -28.12 -6.34
N GLY A 522 -36.60 -27.38 -6.08
CA GLY A 522 -36.16 -27.09 -4.72
C GLY A 522 -37.23 -26.30 -3.98
N PRO A 523 -37.39 -26.46 -2.65
CA PRO A 523 -38.44 -25.80 -1.87
C PRO A 523 -38.43 -24.27 -2.04
N GLU A 524 -37.26 -23.68 -2.28
CA GLU A 524 -37.11 -22.25 -2.54
C GLU A 524 -37.78 -21.79 -3.84
N THR A 525 -37.77 -22.59 -4.91
CA THR A 525 -38.41 -22.22 -6.18
C THR A 525 -39.94 -22.15 -6.05
N ALA A 526 -40.54 -23.00 -5.21
CA ALA A 526 -41.97 -22.95 -4.89
C ALA A 526 -42.33 -21.69 -4.08
N LEU A 527 -41.45 -21.26 -3.16
CA LEU A 527 -41.64 -20.00 -2.42
C LEU A 527 -41.45 -18.76 -3.31
N GLU A 528 -40.49 -18.77 -4.23
CA GLU A 528 -40.29 -17.70 -5.22
C GLU A 528 -41.53 -17.51 -6.09
N LEU A 529 -42.08 -18.61 -6.64
CA LEU A 529 -43.29 -18.57 -7.46
C LEU A 529 -44.50 -18.11 -6.66
N ALA A 530 -44.72 -18.64 -5.45
CA ALA A 530 -45.84 -18.23 -4.62
C ALA A 530 -45.73 -16.78 -4.13
N TRP A 531 -44.52 -16.25 -3.93
CA TRP A 531 -44.33 -14.84 -3.60
C TRP A 531 -44.62 -13.92 -4.78
N LEU A 532 -44.29 -14.34 -6.00
CA LEU A 532 -44.64 -13.61 -7.22
C LEU A 532 -46.14 -13.65 -7.52
N GLU A 533 -46.79 -14.78 -7.25
CA GLU A 533 -48.23 -14.94 -7.42
C GLU A 533 -49.03 -14.17 -6.36
N ASP A 534 -48.77 -14.41 -5.08
CA ASP A 534 -49.47 -13.74 -3.97
C ASP A 534 -48.56 -13.51 -2.75
N PRO A 535 -47.95 -12.32 -2.62
CA PRO A 535 -47.09 -11.97 -1.48
C PRO A 535 -47.78 -12.08 -0.11
N LYS A 536 -49.12 -12.04 -0.08
CA LYS A 536 -49.93 -12.06 1.16
C LYS A 536 -49.97 -13.42 1.84
N VAL A 537 -49.72 -14.52 1.12
CA VAL A 537 -49.68 -15.90 1.68
C VAL A 537 -48.55 -16.09 2.71
N PHE A 538 -47.63 -15.12 2.77
CA PHE A 538 -46.48 -15.11 3.67
C PHE A 538 -46.65 -14.24 4.92
N GLU A 539 -47.84 -13.66 5.13
CA GLU A 539 -48.14 -12.85 6.32
C GLU A 539 -48.28 -13.72 7.58
N ARG A 540 -47.94 -13.14 8.74
CA ARG A 540 -47.88 -13.83 10.04
C ARG A 540 -49.25 -14.04 10.70
N ASP A 541 -50.33 -13.77 9.98
CA ASP A 541 -51.69 -13.76 10.50
C ASP A 541 -52.24 -15.18 10.69
N ALA A 542 -52.99 -15.40 11.77
CA ALA A 542 -53.55 -16.72 12.12
C ALA A 542 -54.59 -17.24 11.10
N THR A 543 -55.18 -16.36 10.30
CA THR A 543 -56.07 -16.70 9.17
C THR A 543 -55.25 -17.19 7.98
N THR A 544 -54.17 -16.49 7.65
CA THR A 544 -53.24 -16.83 6.55
C THR A 544 -52.48 -18.13 6.83
N ARG A 545 -52.05 -18.37 8.08
CA ARG A 545 -51.40 -19.64 8.49
C ARG A 545 -52.29 -20.88 8.33
N ARG A 546 -53.61 -20.70 8.44
CA ARG A 546 -54.63 -21.76 8.26
C ARG A 546 -55.20 -21.79 6.84
N SER A 547 -54.75 -20.92 5.94
CA SER A 547 -55.24 -20.87 4.57
C SER A 547 -54.77 -22.08 3.77
N ALA A 548 -55.59 -22.51 2.81
CA ALA A 548 -55.29 -23.65 1.95
C ALA A 548 -53.99 -23.45 1.13
N ALA A 549 -53.70 -22.21 0.72
CA ALA A 549 -52.48 -21.84 0.00
C ALA A 549 -51.23 -22.02 0.88
N ARG A 550 -51.30 -21.61 2.16
CA ARG A 550 -50.22 -21.81 3.12
C ARG A 550 -49.98 -23.27 3.45
N THR A 551 -51.05 -24.06 3.64
CA THR A 551 -50.91 -25.50 3.85
C THR A 551 -50.34 -26.20 2.63
N GLY A 552 -50.72 -25.78 1.42
CA GLY A 552 -50.14 -26.25 0.16
C GLY A 552 -48.64 -25.97 0.08
N LEU A 553 -48.22 -24.75 0.42
CA LEU A 553 -46.80 -24.39 0.46
C LEU A 553 -46.00 -25.21 1.47
N LYS A 554 -46.54 -25.48 2.66
CA LYS A 554 -45.89 -26.38 3.63
C LYS A 554 -45.73 -27.79 3.09
N THR A 555 -46.75 -28.34 2.43
CA THR A 555 -46.68 -29.68 1.86
C THR A 555 -45.69 -29.77 0.70
N GLN A 556 -45.58 -28.71 -0.11
CA GLN A 556 -44.67 -28.66 -1.26
C GLN A 556 -43.21 -28.42 -0.85
N THR A 557 -42.98 -27.63 0.18
CA THR A 557 -41.63 -27.23 0.61
C THR A 557 -41.08 -28.07 1.76
N GLY A 558 -41.94 -28.75 2.52
CA GLY A 558 -41.57 -29.40 3.78
C GLY A 558 -41.23 -28.44 4.91
N TRP A 559 -41.48 -27.13 4.73
CA TRP A 559 -41.09 -26.09 5.70
C TRP A 559 -42.20 -25.78 6.71
N SER A 560 -41.79 -25.38 7.92
CA SER A 560 -42.69 -24.86 8.95
C SER A 560 -43.16 -23.43 8.64
N ASP A 561 -44.24 -22.98 9.30
CA ASP A 561 -44.73 -21.60 9.14
C ASP A 561 -43.65 -20.56 9.46
N GLU A 562 -42.81 -20.83 10.45
CA GLU A 562 -41.77 -19.90 10.89
C GLU A 562 -40.67 -19.74 9.83
N GLN A 563 -40.31 -20.83 9.14
CA GLN A 563 -39.32 -20.80 8.06
C GLN A 563 -39.85 -20.04 6.84
N ILE A 564 -41.12 -20.25 6.46
CA ILE A 564 -41.73 -19.56 5.32
C ILE A 564 -41.90 -18.05 5.62
N GLU A 565 -42.26 -17.68 6.85
CA GLU A 565 -42.30 -16.28 7.28
C GLU A 565 -40.91 -15.63 7.36
N GLY A 566 -39.93 -16.37 7.89
CA GLY A 566 -38.55 -15.93 7.98
C GLY A 566 -37.94 -15.65 6.60
N TRP A 567 -38.26 -16.50 5.62
CA TRP A 567 -37.85 -16.32 4.23
C TRP A 567 -38.40 -15.04 3.61
N LYS A 568 -39.70 -14.72 3.77
CA LYS A 568 -40.25 -13.44 3.32
C LYS A 568 -39.59 -12.25 4.03
N SER A 569 -39.34 -12.34 5.33
CA SER A 569 -38.68 -11.26 6.05
C SER A 569 -37.24 -11.02 5.58
N MET A 570 -36.52 -12.06 5.14
CA MET A 570 -35.20 -11.90 4.51
C MET A 570 -35.34 -11.27 3.13
N LEU A 571 -36.33 -11.70 2.34
CA LEU A 571 -36.58 -11.15 1.01
C LEU A 571 -37.00 -9.67 1.04
N ASP A 572 -37.74 -9.23 2.06
CA ASP A 572 -38.13 -7.82 2.24
C ASP A 572 -36.95 -6.91 2.64
N ARG A 573 -35.87 -7.47 3.21
CA ARG A 573 -34.66 -6.73 3.57
C ARG A 573 -33.72 -6.49 2.39
N ASP A 574 -33.83 -7.31 1.34
CA ASP A 574 -32.95 -7.28 0.18
C ASP A 574 -33.70 -6.95 -1.13
N PRO A 575 -33.89 -5.67 -1.47
CA PRO A 575 -34.55 -5.24 -2.71
C PRO A 575 -33.87 -5.79 -3.98
N HIS A 576 -32.55 -6.02 -3.93
CA HIS A 576 -31.80 -6.64 -5.02
C HIS A 576 -32.19 -8.11 -5.24
N ARG A 577 -32.48 -8.85 -4.16
CA ARG A 577 -32.95 -10.24 -4.26
C ARG A 577 -34.37 -10.29 -4.82
N GLN A 578 -35.24 -9.35 -4.45
CA GLN A 578 -36.57 -9.18 -5.06
C GLN A 578 -36.47 -8.91 -6.57
N ALA A 579 -35.57 -8.01 -6.98
CA ALA A 579 -35.33 -7.71 -8.39
C ALA A 579 -34.80 -8.94 -9.15
N LYS A 580 -33.87 -9.70 -8.57
CA LYS A 580 -33.34 -10.94 -9.17
C LYS A 580 -34.38 -12.05 -9.29
N ILE A 581 -35.27 -12.21 -8.29
CA ILE A 581 -36.38 -13.18 -8.35
C ILE A 581 -37.38 -12.77 -9.44
N ARG A 582 -37.74 -11.48 -9.52
CA ARG A 582 -38.58 -10.96 -10.60
C ARG A 582 -37.92 -11.21 -11.96
N GLU A 583 -36.66 -10.86 -12.14
CA GLU A 583 -35.92 -11.08 -13.39
C GLU A 583 -35.83 -12.57 -13.77
N LYS A 584 -35.56 -13.46 -12.80
CA LYS A 584 -35.47 -14.91 -12.99
C LYS A 584 -36.78 -15.53 -13.51
N HIS A 585 -37.93 -15.01 -13.05
CA HIS A 585 -39.26 -15.55 -13.38
C HIS A 585 -40.05 -14.68 -14.38
N GLU A 586 -39.58 -13.47 -14.71
CA GLU A 586 -40.10 -12.60 -15.78
C GLU A 586 -39.74 -13.15 -17.17
N PHE A 587 -38.71 -14.00 -17.27
CA PHE A 587 -38.37 -14.69 -18.52
C PHE A 587 -39.20 -15.96 -18.74
N LYS A 588 -40.48 -15.81 -19.10
CA LYS A 588 -41.26 -16.86 -19.76
C LYS A 588 -41.10 -16.74 -21.28
N GLY A 589 -39.97 -17.22 -21.79
CA GLY A 589 -39.75 -17.39 -23.23
C GLY A 589 -40.65 -18.50 -23.81
N ASN A 590 -41.42 -18.15 -24.85
CA ASN A 590 -42.08 -19.03 -25.82
C ASN A 590 -42.75 -20.33 -25.29
N GLN A 591 -44.07 -20.28 -25.11
CA GLN A 591 -44.92 -21.47 -25.29
C GLN A 591 -44.90 -21.92 -26.76
N PRO A 592 -44.50 -23.15 -27.10
CA PRO A 592 -44.87 -23.79 -28.35
C PRO A 592 -46.10 -24.68 -28.08
N SER A 593 -47.30 -24.12 -28.10
CA SER A 593 -48.48 -24.90 -28.48
C SER A 593 -48.40 -25.04 -30.01
N LEU A 594 -48.21 -26.22 -30.57
CA LEU A 594 -49.30 -27.16 -30.81
C LEU A 594 -48.76 -28.58 -31.12
N ALA A 595 -49.66 -29.53 -30.86
CA ALA A 595 -49.52 -30.99 -30.90
C ALA A 595 -49.36 -31.59 -32.34
N PRO A 596 -49.10 -32.91 -32.47
CA PRO A 596 -48.38 -33.53 -33.61
C PRO A 596 -49.26 -34.22 -34.69
N THR A 597 -48.58 -34.68 -35.76
CA THR A 597 -48.90 -35.71 -36.80
C THR A 597 -49.27 -35.20 -38.23
N PRO A 598 -49.26 -36.04 -39.30
CA PRO A 598 -48.05 -36.48 -40.03
C PRO A 598 -48.17 -36.36 -41.59
N GLN A 599 -47.03 -36.52 -42.28
CA GLN A 599 -46.84 -37.20 -43.58
C GLN A 599 -47.44 -36.66 -44.93
N TRP A 600 -46.50 -36.46 -45.88
CA TRP A 600 -46.53 -36.58 -47.36
C TRP A 600 -46.85 -35.42 -48.33
N ASP A 601 -45.95 -35.41 -49.33
CA ASP A 601 -45.98 -34.95 -50.73
C ASP A 601 -45.98 -33.47 -51.14
N ALA A 602 -45.08 -33.21 -52.10
CA ALA A 602 -44.66 -31.93 -52.68
C ALA A 602 -45.79 -31.21 -53.46
N PRO A 603 -45.66 -29.89 -53.80
CA PRO A 603 -44.95 -29.53 -55.03
C PRO A 603 -44.27 -28.13 -55.08
N ARG A 604 -43.37 -28.01 -56.07
CA ARG A 604 -42.88 -26.84 -56.83
C ARG A 604 -43.28 -25.41 -56.41
N GLY A 605 -42.23 -24.58 -56.34
CA GLY A 605 -42.15 -23.33 -57.10
C GLY A 605 -42.17 -22.05 -56.27
N GLY A 606 -41.38 -21.06 -56.70
CA GLY A 606 -41.57 -19.67 -56.29
C GLY A 606 -40.37 -19.01 -55.63
N ARG A 607 -39.57 -18.33 -56.45
CA ARG A 607 -38.55 -17.35 -56.04
C ARG A 607 -39.19 -16.25 -55.19
N GLY A 608 -38.41 -15.71 -54.26
CA GLY A 608 -38.50 -14.28 -53.97
C GLY A 608 -38.48 -13.92 -52.50
N ARG A 609 -37.30 -13.45 -52.10
CA ARG A 609 -37.12 -12.14 -51.45
C ARG A 609 -37.68 -11.99 -50.03
N GLY A 610 -36.72 -11.94 -49.11
CA GLY A 610 -36.73 -10.94 -48.05
C GLY A 610 -37.50 -11.31 -46.80
N GLY A 611 -36.79 -11.24 -45.67
CA GLY A 611 -37.41 -11.16 -44.35
C GLY A 611 -36.84 -12.21 -43.40
N ARG A 612 -36.07 -11.72 -42.41
CA ARG A 612 -35.82 -12.25 -41.05
C ARG A 612 -34.47 -11.64 -40.60
N ARG A 613 -34.31 -10.98 -39.45
CA ARG A 613 -35.12 -10.87 -38.23
C ARG A 613 -34.76 -9.55 -37.55
N GLY A 614 -35.78 -8.74 -37.27
CA GLY A 614 -35.79 -7.94 -36.05
C GLY A 614 -36.32 -8.78 -34.90
N ARG A 615 -35.95 -8.36 -33.68
CA ARG A 615 -36.38 -8.85 -32.36
C ARG A 615 -35.88 -10.25 -32.01
N GLY A 616 -35.15 -10.47 -30.91
CA GLY A 616 -34.79 -9.61 -29.81
C GLY A 616 -34.69 -10.47 -28.55
N ARG A 617 -33.74 -10.09 -27.68
CA ARG A 617 -33.62 -10.45 -26.26
C ARG A 617 -33.29 -11.93 -25.98
N GLY A 618 -32.33 -12.26 -25.13
CA GLY A 618 -31.46 -11.44 -24.29
C GLY A 618 -30.58 -12.37 -23.46
N SER A 619 -29.33 -11.93 -23.30
CA SER A 619 -28.41 -12.06 -22.16
C SER A 619 -28.64 -13.18 -21.12
N GLY A 620 -27.54 -13.87 -20.81
CA GLY A 620 -26.97 -13.70 -19.47
C GLY A 620 -26.99 -14.89 -18.51
N ARG A 621 -25.93 -15.71 -18.62
CA ARG A 621 -25.00 -16.07 -17.52
C ARG A 621 -25.59 -16.36 -16.12
N GLY A 622 -25.51 -17.65 -15.75
CA GLY A 622 -24.65 -18.14 -14.67
C GLY A 622 -24.91 -17.71 -13.22
N GLY A 623 -24.99 -18.73 -12.35
CA GLY A 623 -24.15 -18.75 -11.14
C GLY A 623 -24.83 -18.57 -9.78
N ARG A 624 -24.87 -19.70 -9.05
CA ARG A 624 -24.42 -19.95 -7.65
C ARG A 624 -24.99 -19.17 -6.45
N GLY A 625 -25.28 -19.99 -5.42
CA GLY A 625 -25.02 -19.74 -3.99
C GLY A 625 -26.22 -19.18 -3.22
N GLY A 626 -26.57 -19.63 -2.01
CA GLY A 626 -25.91 -20.46 -1.00
C GLY A 626 -26.44 -20.08 0.40
N GLY A 627 -26.18 -20.90 1.43
CA GLY A 627 -26.32 -20.58 2.86
C GLY A 627 -26.96 -21.71 3.67
N GLU A 628 -26.63 -21.98 4.95
CA GLU A 628 -25.66 -21.41 5.88
C GLU A 628 -25.66 -22.23 7.19
N GLY A 629 -24.56 -22.13 7.97
CA GLY A 629 -24.50 -22.41 9.42
C GLY A 629 -23.70 -23.67 9.81
N SER A 630 -22.76 -23.67 10.75
CA SER A 630 -22.36 -22.71 11.79
C SER A 630 -21.02 -23.15 12.41
N SER A 631 -20.31 -22.19 13.02
CA SER A 631 -19.35 -22.35 14.12
C SER A 631 -17.86 -22.53 13.81
N THR A 632 -17.10 -21.60 14.41
CA THR A 632 -15.69 -21.69 14.84
C THR A 632 -14.60 -21.43 13.79
N GLY A 633 -13.94 -20.28 13.95
CA GLY A 633 -12.50 -20.10 13.69
C GLY A 633 -12.04 -20.09 12.23
N GLY A 634 -11.71 -18.91 11.72
CA GLY A 634 -10.81 -18.74 10.58
C GLY A 634 -11.48 -18.59 9.21
N ASP A 635 -11.36 -17.38 8.63
CA ASP A 635 -10.74 -17.15 7.33
C ASP A 635 -10.97 -15.67 6.96
N SER A 636 -9.96 -14.86 7.25
CA SER A 636 -10.00 -13.40 7.04
C SER A 636 -9.35 -12.98 5.72
N THR A 637 -9.05 -13.95 4.84
CA THR A 637 -8.16 -13.75 3.69
C THR A 637 -8.92 -13.48 2.40
N ARG A 638 -10.03 -14.19 2.15
CA ARG A 638 -10.90 -13.96 0.97
C ARG A 638 -11.69 -12.66 1.03
N ASP A 639 -12.19 -12.30 2.22
CA ASP A 639 -12.93 -11.05 2.43
C ASP A 639 -12.04 -9.81 2.35
N ARG A 640 -10.76 -9.94 2.74
CA ARG A 640 -9.75 -8.89 2.52
C ARG A 640 -9.40 -8.76 1.05
N ALA A 641 -9.21 -9.86 0.33
CA ALA A 641 -8.91 -9.85 -1.11
C ALA A 641 -10.02 -9.20 -1.94
N HIS A 642 -11.30 -9.39 -1.59
CA HIS A 642 -12.41 -8.77 -2.30
C HIS A 642 -12.59 -7.27 -1.97
N LYS A 643 -12.26 -6.85 -0.73
CA LYS A 643 -12.25 -5.44 -0.32
C LYS A 643 -11.05 -4.69 -0.88
N ASP A 644 -9.88 -5.32 -0.99
CA ASP A 644 -8.68 -4.71 -1.61
C ASP A 644 -8.83 -4.56 -3.13
N LYS A 645 -9.46 -5.52 -3.83
CA LYS A 645 -9.79 -5.39 -5.26
C LYS A 645 -10.71 -4.20 -5.58
N ASN A 646 -11.58 -3.81 -4.64
CA ASN A 646 -12.54 -2.71 -4.82
C ASN A 646 -12.14 -1.40 -4.08
N LYS A 647 -10.97 -1.38 -3.42
CA LYS A 647 -10.49 -0.25 -2.59
C LYS A 647 -10.21 0.99 -3.42
N ALA A 648 -9.75 0.82 -4.67
CA ALA A 648 -9.56 1.93 -5.62
C ALA A 648 -10.89 2.55 -6.07
N GLN A 649 -11.96 1.75 -6.17
CA GLN A 649 -13.28 2.20 -6.61
C GLN A 649 -14.11 2.83 -5.48
N GLN A 650 -14.06 2.28 -4.26
CA GLN A 650 -14.84 2.78 -3.12
C GLN A 650 -14.11 3.84 -2.27
N GLY A 651 -12.78 3.78 -2.16
CA GLY A 651 -12.03 4.52 -1.15
C GLY A 651 -11.92 6.03 -1.39
N ASN A 652 -11.80 6.46 -2.66
CA ASN A 652 -11.57 7.87 -3.00
C ASN A 652 -12.78 8.54 -3.68
N HIS A 653 -13.51 7.80 -4.51
CA HIS A 653 -14.69 8.33 -5.21
C HIS A 653 -15.86 8.62 -4.26
N GLY A 654 -16.08 7.80 -3.22
CA GLY A 654 -17.14 8.05 -2.24
C GLY A 654 -16.91 9.29 -1.36
N ARG A 655 -15.64 9.62 -1.07
CA ARG A 655 -15.28 10.85 -0.33
C ARG A 655 -15.43 12.09 -1.20
N LYS A 656 -15.00 12.02 -2.47
CA LYS A 656 -15.14 13.11 -3.44
C LYS A 656 -16.62 13.34 -3.82
N GLN A 657 -17.38 12.28 -4.11
CA GLN A 657 -18.83 12.37 -4.32
C GLN A 657 -19.55 12.89 -3.06
N GLY A 658 -19.15 12.45 -1.87
CA GLY A 658 -19.73 12.94 -0.61
C GLY A 658 -19.42 14.41 -0.35
N HIS A 659 -18.20 14.87 -0.70
CA HIS A 659 -17.80 16.26 -0.65
C HIS A 659 -18.57 17.10 -1.67
N ASP A 660 -18.61 16.68 -2.94
CA ASP A 660 -19.25 17.42 -4.02
C ASP A 660 -20.77 17.50 -3.83
N LYS A 661 -21.41 16.44 -3.31
CA LYS A 661 -22.83 16.42 -2.93
C LYS A 661 -23.14 17.31 -1.72
N LYS A 662 -22.18 17.47 -0.79
CA LYS A 662 -22.29 18.44 0.32
C LYS A 662 -22.10 19.87 -0.17
N MET A 663 -21.18 20.12 -1.09
CA MET A 663 -20.97 21.44 -1.70
C MET A 663 -22.14 21.86 -2.61
N ALA A 664 -22.80 20.89 -3.26
CA ALA A 664 -24.01 21.13 -4.05
C ALA A 664 -25.26 21.38 -3.18
N ARG A 665 -25.35 20.78 -1.98
CA ARG A 665 -26.48 20.97 -1.05
C ARG A 665 -26.28 22.12 -0.06
N GLY A 666 -25.04 22.45 0.27
CA GLY A 666 -24.65 23.53 1.17
C GLY A 666 -24.26 24.76 0.38
N GLY A 667 -25.23 25.51 -0.12
CA GLY A 667 -25.00 26.91 -0.46
C GLY A 667 -24.58 27.64 0.82
N PHE A 668 -23.34 28.13 0.86
CA PHE A 668 -22.89 29.04 1.91
C PHE A 668 -23.82 30.27 1.94
N PRO A 669 -24.38 30.67 3.10
CA PRO A 669 -24.92 32.02 3.26
C PRO A 669 -23.74 33.01 3.13
N GLY A 670 -24.01 34.11 2.42
CA GLY A 670 -23.01 35.07 1.95
C GLY A 670 -22.23 35.83 3.01
#